data_AF-A0A835BH31-F1
#
_entry.id   AF-A0A835BH31-F1
#
_cell.length_a   1.000
_cell.length_b   1.000
_cell.length_c   1.000
_cell.angle_alpha   90.00
_cell.angle_beta   90.00
_cell.angle_gamma   90.00
#
_symmetry.space_group_name_H-M   'P 1'
#
loop_
_entity.id
_entity.type
_entity.pdbx_description
1 polymer ?
#
loop_
_entity_poly.entity_id
_entity_poly.type
_entity_poly.pdbx_seq_one_letter_code
_entity_poly.pdbx_strand_id
1 'polypeptide(L)'
;MVNLVEAQKPLLHFLHTVDVDGAGTVITFWVPKDKVPNEQKPTVRDVTPGATATTTTTTKPPPPPPAKKNDRPAVVLVHGFAAEGIVTWQFQHYDVYVPDLLYFGGSTSPSTDRSPGYQAECLATALRKLGLGACTVVGFSYGGMVSFKMAEAHPDLVRSLVVSGSVVAMTDSISETTLERIGVKSSAELLLPESVKGLKALLSIATYKRLWFPERLHRDYLKVMFTNRKERAELLEGLVVSNKDATVPVLPQVRFGHRSRTSTESFPQQVHGAACGFNACACLPQSFGPGPGLALAAPNDNIFNIELAKTMKEQLGEKTMLQSIRKAGHLVHLERPCVYNRLLKEFLASVTATEIPQGKPSPANVVDWAGRVEAHHHEPLGVLAAGLTTRASRRIFASMSTGSFVPHEEKRHPYVLPRPRAGHAFAFISTEPAMSTENYDPYYPDQPVVDQYLPVWAKQPAFGPKPAFIWADDDDTTPSSSYATLTYSDLNAAVQRMSVALLDTVSRGDTVLLLASPGLRLVKLIFACQRAGLVAVPIVPPHPSNLAAHRHLLRAVSQTSPAAAVADASYISALMDSPPAFSSAALKRLRWLPVGLLETIPAGDGGEDDPSPATRTPTARCYKGCAAGEAYLIQYTSGATGEARPVVVTAGAAAHNVRAARKAYGLCPGSVVVSWLPQYHDCGLMFLLLTVVSGATCVLASPAAFLRRPRLWLELVDAFGATCTPVPSFALPLVLRRGGRRSGNVTRPLDLGSLRNLILINEPIYESSVDEFVREFGRAGLDPASISPSYGLAENCTFVSTAWCGTTEPKQLPSYKKLLPSARLPSSSLASSEPEIDIVVVDGQTGEPVEDGVEGEIWVSSPSNASGYLGQPSASREVFCATLPAGTSRTGARFVRTGDCGVVVRGGTERYLYVLGRNSDAIFIATDDGQRRVHAHYIETAAFGSSPDSLRGGCIAAFAATSASSVVVVVAELQKGRSGNVHLRSICDGIRRAVWEEEGVKVGRVVLAESGGVPKTTSGKLRRGMAREMLAGELIPKVFEALYDDEDDKGAATCALGADNETQVCGGTSWVVGEEAGGEVAGVVAMASGSTSHRLRLQSSL
;
A
#
# COMPACT_ATOMS: atom_id res chain seq x y z
N MET A 1 7.20 -13.46 5.57
CA MET A 1 8.29 -13.55 4.56
C MET A 1 7.65 -13.37 3.20
N VAL A 2 8.14 -12.45 2.38
CA VAL A 2 7.56 -12.21 1.05
C VAL A 2 8.47 -12.88 0.04
N ASN A 3 8.10 -14.08 -0.38
CA ASN A 3 8.66 -14.72 -1.56
C ASN A 3 8.36 -13.79 -2.74
N LEU A 4 9.37 -13.12 -3.27
CA LEU A 4 9.23 -12.11 -4.34
C LEU A 4 8.51 -12.68 -5.57
N VAL A 5 8.65 -13.98 -5.81
CA VAL A 5 8.00 -14.71 -6.91
C VAL A 5 6.52 -14.95 -6.61
N GLU A 6 6.18 -15.38 -5.38
CA GLU A 6 4.78 -15.54 -4.94
C GLU A 6 4.04 -14.20 -4.81
N ALA A 7 4.76 -13.14 -4.45
CA ALA A 7 4.23 -11.78 -4.32
C ALA A 7 3.86 -11.15 -5.66
N GLN A 8 4.39 -11.68 -6.77
CA GLN A 8 4.12 -11.21 -8.13
C GLN A 8 2.95 -11.93 -8.80
N LYS A 9 2.56 -13.13 -8.33
CA LYS A 9 1.41 -13.88 -8.84
C LYS A 9 0.08 -13.09 -8.85
N PRO A 10 -0.23 -12.21 -7.87
CA PRO A 10 -1.47 -11.42 -7.89
C PRO A 10 -1.48 -10.25 -8.89
N LEU A 11 -0.31 -9.83 -9.38
CA LEU A 11 -0.18 -8.69 -10.31
C LEU A 11 -0.34 -9.10 -11.78
N LEU A 12 -0.52 -10.39 -12.05
CA LEU A 12 -0.36 -10.96 -13.38
C LEU A 12 -1.51 -11.92 -13.73
N HIS A 13 -1.64 -12.13 -15.03
CA HIS A 13 -2.60 -12.96 -15.77
C HIS A 13 -3.02 -14.29 -15.06
N PHE A 14 -4.22 -14.82 -15.34
CA PHE A 14 -4.70 -16.04 -14.66
C PHE A 14 -3.80 -17.23 -15.03
N LEU A 15 -3.37 -18.02 -14.03
CA LEU A 15 -2.57 -19.23 -14.27
C LEU A 15 -3.50 -20.37 -14.68
N HIS A 16 -3.30 -20.92 -15.87
CA HIS A 16 -4.11 -22.00 -16.43
C HIS A 16 -3.20 -23.18 -16.81
N THR A 17 -3.56 -24.38 -16.36
CA THR A 17 -2.81 -25.61 -16.62
C THR A 17 -3.49 -26.36 -17.75
N VAL A 18 -2.73 -26.67 -18.80
CA VAL A 18 -3.21 -27.43 -19.96
C VAL A 18 -2.58 -28.81 -19.94
N ASP A 19 -3.41 -29.83 -19.92
CA ASP A 19 -2.98 -31.21 -20.16
C ASP A 19 -2.70 -31.39 -21.66
N VAL A 20 -1.46 -31.75 -22.00
CA VAL A 20 -0.96 -31.82 -23.38
C VAL A 20 -1.36 -33.13 -24.05
N ASP A 21 -1.22 -34.26 -23.36
CA ASP A 21 -1.31 -35.60 -23.95
C ASP A 21 -2.25 -36.56 -23.21
N GLY A 22 -2.82 -36.17 -22.06
CA GLY A 22 -3.65 -37.06 -21.22
C GLY A 22 -2.84 -38.12 -20.48
N ALA A 23 -1.51 -38.15 -20.67
CA ALA A 23 -0.57 -39.11 -20.08
C ALA A 23 0.27 -38.49 -18.95
N GLY A 24 -0.07 -37.26 -18.54
CA GLY A 24 0.57 -36.55 -17.42
C GLY A 24 1.52 -35.43 -17.82
N THR A 25 1.67 -35.12 -19.12
CA THR A 25 2.40 -33.91 -19.55
C THR A 25 1.50 -32.69 -19.42
N VAL A 26 1.89 -31.73 -18.58
CA VAL A 26 1.14 -30.50 -18.35
C VAL A 26 2.00 -29.26 -18.59
N ILE A 27 1.43 -28.25 -19.26
CA ILE A 27 2.04 -26.93 -19.41
C ILE A 27 1.16 -25.89 -18.74
N THR A 28 1.79 -25.06 -17.91
CA THR A 28 1.15 -23.94 -17.23
C THR A 28 1.36 -22.65 -18.00
N PHE A 29 0.29 -21.86 -18.15
CA PHE A 29 0.28 -20.59 -18.86
C PHE A 29 -0.25 -19.47 -17.99
N TRP A 30 0.34 -18.30 -18.12
CA TRP A 30 -0.25 -17.05 -17.67
C TRP A 30 -1.06 -16.45 -18.85
N VAL A 31 -2.40 -16.34 -18.70
CA VAL A 31 -3.33 -15.91 -19.78
C VAL A 31 -4.20 -14.67 -19.44
N PRO A 32 -4.59 -13.83 -20.43
CA PRO A 32 -5.53 -12.72 -20.24
C PRO A 32 -6.88 -13.17 -19.67
N LYS A 33 -7.40 -12.39 -18.69
CA LYS A 33 -8.63 -12.74 -17.93
C LYS A 33 -9.86 -12.92 -18.82
N ASP A 34 -9.92 -12.24 -19.96
CA ASP A 34 -11.00 -12.25 -20.94
C ASP A 34 -10.89 -13.40 -21.96
N LYS A 35 -9.80 -14.18 -21.92
CA LYS A 35 -9.53 -15.28 -22.85
C LYS A 35 -9.54 -16.67 -22.18
N VAL A 36 -9.95 -16.76 -20.92
CA VAL A 36 -10.13 -18.03 -20.21
C VAL A 36 -11.37 -18.75 -20.76
N PRO A 37 -11.26 -20.01 -21.21
CA PRO A 37 -12.43 -20.80 -21.58
C PRO A 37 -13.36 -20.94 -20.36
N ASN A 38 -14.64 -20.59 -20.53
CA ASN A 38 -15.65 -20.80 -19.49
C ASN A 38 -15.84 -22.31 -19.27
N GLU A 39 -15.21 -22.88 -18.25
CA GLU A 39 -15.49 -24.26 -17.85
C GLU A 39 -16.93 -24.34 -17.29
N GLN A 40 -17.66 -25.32 -17.82
CA GLN A 40 -19.07 -25.58 -17.53
C GLN A 40 -19.26 -25.89 -16.04
N LYS A 41 -20.29 -25.27 -15.43
CA LYS A 41 -20.76 -25.55 -14.06
C LYS A 41 -20.95 -27.07 -13.83
N PRO A 42 -20.48 -27.63 -12.71
CA PRO A 42 -20.84 -29.00 -12.34
C PRO A 42 -22.29 -29.02 -11.81
N THR A 43 -23.19 -29.62 -12.57
CA THR A 43 -24.53 -29.98 -12.07
C THR A 43 -24.42 -31.26 -11.24
N VAL A 44 -24.65 -31.14 -9.95
CA VAL A 44 -24.97 -32.25 -9.05
C VAL A 44 -26.28 -32.90 -9.51
N ARG A 45 -26.29 -34.22 -9.73
CA ARG A 45 -27.44 -35.10 -9.44
C ARG A 45 -27.07 -36.58 -9.50
N ASP A 46 -27.77 -37.30 -8.64
CA ASP A 46 -27.55 -38.65 -8.13
C ASP A 46 -27.53 -39.79 -9.15
N VAL A 47 -26.84 -40.84 -8.74
CA VAL A 47 -26.84 -42.19 -9.33
C VAL A 47 -28.13 -42.92 -8.97
N THR A 48 -28.93 -43.32 -9.97
CA THR A 48 -29.42 -44.71 -10.12
C THR A 48 -30.05 -44.96 -11.50
N PRO A 49 -30.00 -46.19 -12.03
CA PRO A 49 -30.09 -46.48 -13.47
C PRO A 49 -31.48 -46.98 -13.91
N GLY A 50 -31.85 -46.71 -15.16
CA GLY A 50 -32.92 -47.47 -15.81
C GLY A 50 -33.57 -46.82 -17.03
N ALA A 51 -33.68 -47.64 -18.08
CA ALA A 51 -34.67 -47.60 -19.16
C ALA A 51 -34.48 -46.63 -20.34
N THR A 52 -34.27 -47.28 -21.49
CA THR A 52 -34.52 -46.87 -22.88
C THR A 52 -35.86 -46.17 -23.09
N ALA A 53 -35.87 -45.04 -23.80
CA ALA A 53 -36.98 -44.66 -24.69
C ALA A 53 -36.56 -43.59 -25.71
N THR A 54 -36.75 -43.95 -26.97
CA THR A 54 -36.69 -43.12 -28.17
C THR A 54 -37.85 -42.12 -28.19
N THR A 55 -37.62 -40.82 -28.38
CA THR A 55 -38.64 -39.94 -28.99
C THR A 55 -38.01 -38.72 -29.67
N THR A 56 -38.22 -38.66 -30.97
CA THR A 56 -38.02 -37.55 -31.91
C THR A 56 -39.00 -36.41 -31.62
N THR A 57 -38.59 -35.15 -31.71
CA THR A 57 -39.25 -34.09 -32.53
C THR A 57 -38.61 -32.69 -32.37
N THR A 58 -38.01 -32.24 -33.49
CA THR A 58 -38.09 -30.91 -34.13
C THR A 58 -38.30 -29.63 -33.30
N THR A 59 -37.39 -28.64 -33.44
CA THR A 59 -37.75 -27.20 -33.60
C THR A 59 -36.55 -26.32 -34.04
N LYS A 60 -36.78 -25.54 -35.11
CA LYS A 60 -36.17 -24.27 -35.62
C LYS A 60 -34.65 -23.97 -35.49
N PRO A 61 -33.99 -23.47 -36.57
CA PRO A 61 -32.61 -22.99 -36.49
C PRO A 61 -32.50 -21.64 -35.76
N PRO A 62 -31.44 -21.42 -34.96
CA PRO A 62 -31.18 -20.17 -34.26
C PRO A 62 -30.70 -19.06 -35.22
N PRO A 63 -30.88 -17.77 -34.87
CA PRO A 63 -30.43 -16.64 -35.68
C PRO A 63 -28.89 -16.58 -35.75
N PRO A 64 -28.32 -15.95 -36.80
CA PRO A 64 -26.88 -15.91 -36.99
C PRO A 64 -26.18 -15.16 -35.84
N PRO A 65 -24.97 -15.61 -35.44
CA PRO A 65 -24.25 -15.01 -34.33
C PRO A 65 -23.84 -13.56 -34.64
N PRO A 66 -23.79 -12.67 -33.63
CA PRO A 66 -23.33 -11.30 -33.81
C PRO A 66 -21.86 -11.26 -34.25
N ALA A 67 -21.53 -10.26 -35.08
CA ALA A 67 -20.20 -10.05 -35.66
C ALA A 67 -19.08 -10.07 -34.60
N LYS A 68 -18.01 -10.83 -34.87
CA LYS A 68 -16.83 -10.98 -34.01
C LYS A 68 -16.16 -9.63 -33.73
N LYS A 69 -15.95 -9.31 -32.45
CA LYS A 69 -15.09 -8.21 -31.98
C LYS A 69 -13.66 -8.39 -32.50
N ASN A 70 -13.03 -7.29 -32.92
CA ASN A 70 -11.62 -7.17 -33.32
C ASN A 70 -10.67 -8.09 -32.53
N ASP A 71 -10.17 -9.14 -33.16
CA ASP A 71 -9.10 -9.99 -32.61
C ASP A 71 -7.77 -9.23 -32.65
N ARG A 72 -7.25 -8.88 -31.48
CA ARG A 72 -5.87 -8.37 -31.35
C ARG A 72 -4.89 -9.53 -31.63
N PRO A 73 -3.74 -9.29 -32.26
CA PRO A 73 -2.75 -10.32 -32.54
C PRO A 73 -2.20 -10.93 -31.24
N ALA A 74 -2.28 -12.25 -31.11
CA ALA A 74 -1.76 -12.97 -29.95
C ALA A 74 -0.23 -12.98 -29.94
N VAL A 75 0.37 -12.64 -28.79
CA VAL A 75 1.81 -12.67 -28.56
C VAL A 75 2.13 -13.70 -27.48
N VAL A 76 3.06 -14.62 -27.78
CA VAL A 76 3.53 -15.66 -26.84
C VAL A 76 4.95 -15.31 -26.41
N LEU A 77 5.19 -15.14 -25.10
CA LEU A 77 6.51 -14.79 -24.56
C LEU A 77 7.17 -16.02 -23.90
N VAL A 78 8.18 -16.60 -24.54
CA VAL A 78 8.85 -17.82 -24.09
C VAL A 78 10.13 -17.46 -23.33
N HIS A 79 10.22 -17.89 -22.06
CA HIS A 79 11.30 -17.50 -21.16
C HIS A 79 12.62 -18.25 -21.36
N GLY A 80 13.69 -17.70 -20.77
CA GLY A 80 15.02 -18.32 -20.76
C GLY A 80 15.19 -19.34 -19.62
N PHE A 81 16.36 -19.97 -19.53
CA PHE A 81 16.60 -21.06 -18.59
C PHE A 81 16.73 -20.62 -17.11
N ALA A 82 17.29 -19.43 -16.86
CA ALA A 82 17.64 -19.00 -15.50
C ALA A 82 16.43 -18.54 -14.66
N ALA A 83 15.24 -18.44 -15.25
CA ALA A 83 14.01 -17.97 -14.62
C ALA A 83 12.77 -18.57 -15.28
N GLU A 84 11.64 -18.61 -14.57
CA GLU A 84 10.32 -19.00 -15.06
C GLU A 84 9.68 -17.90 -15.93
N GLY A 85 8.57 -18.23 -16.60
CA GLY A 85 7.85 -17.39 -17.55
C GLY A 85 7.64 -15.97 -17.07
N ILE A 86 6.98 -15.88 -15.93
CA ILE A 86 6.47 -14.62 -15.42
C ILE A 86 7.55 -13.71 -14.80
N VAL A 87 8.62 -14.31 -14.27
CA VAL A 87 9.76 -13.59 -13.71
C VAL A 87 10.63 -13.02 -14.82
N THR A 88 10.71 -13.71 -15.96
CA THR A 88 11.48 -13.26 -17.13
C THR A 88 10.80 -12.05 -17.79
N TRP A 89 9.49 -12.09 -18.01
CA TRP A 89 8.79 -11.08 -18.82
C TRP A 89 8.08 -9.99 -18.00
N GLN A 90 8.70 -9.50 -16.93
CA GLN A 90 8.13 -8.42 -16.11
C GLN A 90 7.91 -7.13 -16.94
N PHE A 91 6.85 -6.36 -16.61
CA PHE A 91 6.53 -5.03 -17.17
C PHE A 91 6.03 -4.98 -18.64
N GLN A 92 5.29 -5.99 -19.09
CA GLN A 92 4.71 -6.04 -20.43
C GLN A 92 3.26 -5.52 -20.46
N HIS A 93 2.90 -4.76 -21.50
CA HIS A 93 1.61 -4.08 -21.63
C HIS A 93 0.80 -4.60 -22.85
N TYR A 94 0.67 -5.92 -23.02
CA TYR A 94 -0.08 -6.53 -24.15
C TYR A 94 -1.02 -7.65 -23.69
N ASP A 95 -1.88 -8.12 -24.59
CA ASP A 95 -2.66 -9.37 -24.41
C ASP A 95 -1.73 -10.55 -24.73
N VAL A 96 -1.06 -11.06 -23.70
CA VAL A 96 0.08 -11.98 -23.81
C VAL A 96 -0.22 -13.36 -23.22
N TYR A 97 0.29 -14.40 -23.87
CA TYR A 97 0.42 -15.75 -23.32
C TYR A 97 1.87 -15.97 -22.85
N VAL A 98 2.08 -16.25 -21.57
CA VAL A 98 3.41 -16.56 -21.03
C VAL A 98 3.41 -18.01 -20.54
N PRO A 99 3.94 -18.98 -21.31
CA PRO A 99 4.10 -20.34 -20.82
C PRO A 99 5.24 -20.45 -19.80
N ASP A 100 5.13 -21.39 -18.86
CA ASP A 100 6.29 -21.99 -18.20
C ASP A 100 6.69 -23.25 -18.97
N LEU A 101 7.93 -23.32 -19.45
CA LEU A 101 8.47 -24.49 -20.17
C LEU A 101 8.48 -25.73 -19.27
N LEU A 102 8.56 -26.95 -19.84
CA LEU A 102 8.55 -28.18 -19.03
C LEU A 102 9.70 -28.17 -18.01
N TYR A 103 9.38 -28.56 -16.78
CA TYR A 103 10.24 -28.54 -15.59
C TYR A 103 10.50 -27.15 -14.99
N PHE A 104 9.86 -26.11 -15.52
CA PHE A 104 9.80 -24.77 -14.95
C PHE A 104 8.39 -24.49 -14.41
N GLY A 105 8.28 -23.71 -13.33
CA GLY A 105 7.00 -23.37 -12.73
C GLY A 105 6.18 -24.62 -12.37
N GLY A 106 4.93 -24.64 -12.82
CA GLY A 106 4.02 -25.78 -12.63
C GLY A 106 4.00 -26.80 -13.77
N SER A 107 4.86 -26.67 -14.78
CA SER A 107 4.87 -27.53 -15.97
C SER A 107 5.72 -28.78 -15.75
N THR A 108 5.18 -29.97 -16.03
CA THR A 108 5.85 -31.27 -15.80
C THR A 108 5.56 -32.24 -16.93
N SER A 109 6.46 -33.20 -17.15
CA SER A 109 6.22 -34.33 -18.06
C SER A 109 6.86 -35.61 -17.51
N PRO A 110 6.23 -36.78 -17.70
CA PRO A 110 6.85 -38.07 -17.41
C PRO A 110 7.82 -38.56 -18.51
N SER A 111 7.85 -37.89 -19.67
CA SER A 111 8.73 -38.25 -20.78
C SER A 111 10.20 -38.14 -20.37
N THR A 112 11.07 -38.97 -20.95
CA THR A 112 12.54 -38.85 -20.81
C THR A 112 13.17 -37.97 -21.87
N ASP A 113 12.39 -37.47 -22.85
CA ASP A 113 12.90 -36.53 -23.86
C ASP A 113 13.17 -35.16 -23.24
N ARG A 114 14.37 -34.63 -23.47
CA ARG A 114 14.88 -33.36 -22.93
C ARG A 114 15.24 -32.36 -24.03
N SER A 115 14.91 -32.67 -25.27
CA SER A 115 15.27 -31.85 -26.42
C SER A 115 14.45 -30.56 -26.48
N PRO A 116 15.03 -29.46 -27.03
CA PRO A 116 14.26 -28.26 -27.36
C PRO A 116 13.11 -28.51 -28.35
N GLY A 117 13.22 -29.55 -29.18
CA GLY A 117 12.16 -29.99 -30.10
C GLY A 117 10.93 -30.52 -29.36
N TYR A 118 11.14 -31.36 -28.34
CA TYR A 118 10.04 -31.86 -27.51
C TYR A 118 9.35 -30.74 -26.72
N GLN A 119 10.12 -29.80 -26.16
CA GLN A 119 9.58 -28.58 -25.52
C GLN A 119 8.68 -27.79 -26.48
N ALA A 120 9.12 -27.62 -27.73
CA ALA A 120 8.36 -26.91 -28.76
C ALA A 120 7.05 -27.63 -29.14
N GLU A 121 7.07 -28.96 -29.26
CA GLU A 121 5.90 -29.77 -29.59
C GLU A 121 4.82 -29.69 -28.50
N CYS A 122 5.23 -29.87 -27.23
CA CYS A 122 4.33 -29.77 -26.10
C CYS A 122 3.73 -28.37 -26.00
N LEU A 123 4.55 -27.32 -26.18
CA LEU A 123 4.10 -25.94 -26.14
C LEU A 123 3.11 -25.62 -27.25
N ALA A 124 3.39 -26.02 -28.50
CA ALA A 124 2.50 -25.82 -29.63
C ALA A 124 1.16 -26.53 -29.42
N THR A 125 1.18 -27.78 -28.95
CA THR A 125 -0.02 -28.55 -28.65
C THR A 125 -0.86 -27.88 -27.57
N ALA A 126 -0.22 -27.39 -26.50
CA ALA A 126 -0.92 -26.74 -25.41
C ALA A 126 -1.54 -25.39 -25.83
N LEU A 127 -0.85 -24.60 -26.66
CA LEU A 127 -1.39 -23.37 -27.26
C LEU A 127 -2.60 -23.65 -28.15
N ARG A 128 -2.58 -24.73 -28.95
CA ARG A 128 -3.76 -25.12 -29.75
C ARG A 128 -4.95 -25.51 -28.88
N LYS A 129 -4.74 -26.24 -27.77
CA LYS A 129 -5.79 -26.59 -26.81
C LYS A 129 -6.38 -25.36 -26.11
N LEU A 130 -5.60 -24.29 -25.93
CA LEU A 130 -6.10 -22.97 -25.47
C LEU A 130 -6.92 -22.21 -26.53
N GLY A 131 -7.07 -22.76 -27.73
CA GLY A 131 -7.80 -22.14 -28.84
C GLY A 131 -7.00 -21.06 -29.56
N LEU A 132 -5.66 -21.04 -29.45
CA LEU A 132 -4.82 -20.10 -30.18
C LEU A 132 -4.64 -20.53 -31.64
N GLY A 133 -4.94 -19.60 -32.55
CA GLY A 133 -4.50 -19.66 -33.95
C GLY A 133 -3.12 -19.02 -34.13
N ALA A 134 -2.77 -18.67 -35.38
CA ALA A 134 -1.46 -18.12 -35.73
C ALA A 134 -1.05 -16.89 -34.89
N CYS A 135 0.09 -16.97 -34.21
CA CYS A 135 0.57 -16.03 -33.19
C CYS A 135 2.00 -15.53 -33.46
N THR A 136 2.40 -14.45 -32.79
CA THR A 136 3.81 -14.00 -32.77
C THR A 136 4.50 -14.57 -31.54
N VAL A 137 5.63 -15.25 -31.75
CA VAL A 137 6.42 -15.83 -30.66
C VAL A 137 7.63 -14.95 -30.37
N VAL A 138 7.84 -14.62 -29.10
CA VAL A 138 8.98 -13.84 -28.62
C VAL A 138 9.77 -14.72 -27.65
N GLY A 139 10.93 -15.20 -28.07
CA GLY A 139 11.79 -16.07 -27.26
C GLY A 139 12.98 -15.33 -26.67
N PHE A 140 13.32 -15.64 -25.42
CA PHE A 140 14.53 -15.17 -24.76
C PHE A 140 15.46 -16.34 -24.41
N SER A 141 16.75 -16.23 -24.74
CA SER A 141 17.76 -17.23 -24.36
C SER A 141 17.35 -18.65 -24.76
N TYR A 142 17.38 -19.63 -23.86
CA TYR A 142 16.87 -21.00 -24.11
C TYR A 142 15.48 -21.02 -24.78
N GLY A 143 14.56 -20.14 -24.37
CA GLY A 143 13.24 -20.01 -24.98
C GLY A 143 13.28 -19.54 -26.43
N GLY A 144 14.32 -18.82 -26.85
CA GLY A 144 14.60 -18.48 -28.25
C GLY A 144 14.88 -19.72 -29.09
N MET A 145 15.68 -20.66 -28.60
CA MET A 145 15.98 -21.93 -29.28
C MET A 145 14.73 -22.81 -29.40
N VAL A 146 13.93 -22.90 -28.33
CA VAL A 146 12.62 -23.57 -28.37
C VAL A 146 11.70 -22.90 -29.39
N SER A 147 11.69 -21.57 -29.46
CA SER A 147 10.87 -20.82 -30.42
C SER A 147 11.30 -21.06 -31.87
N PHE A 148 12.59 -21.24 -32.16
CA PHE A 148 13.05 -21.65 -33.48
C PHE A 148 12.54 -23.04 -33.87
N LYS A 149 12.61 -24.02 -32.96
CA LYS A 149 12.08 -25.37 -33.18
C LYS A 149 10.57 -25.38 -33.36
N MET A 150 9.86 -24.55 -32.61
CA MET A 150 8.41 -24.36 -32.76
C MET A 150 8.06 -23.76 -34.12
N ALA A 151 8.83 -22.77 -34.60
CA ALA A 151 8.61 -22.15 -35.90
C ALA A 151 8.92 -23.11 -37.06
N GLU A 152 9.90 -23.99 -36.90
CA GLU A 152 10.27 -25.04 -37.86
C GLU A 152 9.20 -26.14 -37.95
N ALA A 153 8.74 -26.66 -36.80
CA ALA A 153 7.79 -27.77 -36.74
C ALA A 153 6.32 -27.34 -36.96
N HIS A 154 5.95 -26.13 -36.55
CA HIS A 154 4.57 -25.60 -36.58
C HIS A 154 4.48 -24.25 -37.29
N PRO A 155 4.83 -24.17 -38.59
CA PRO A 155 4.81 -22.92 -39.36
C PRO A 155 3.39 -22.34 -39.56
N ASP A 156 2.35 -23.15 -39.36
CA ASP A 156 0.94 -22.72 -39.32
C ASP A 156 0.60 -21.91 -38.07
N LEU A 157 1.30 -22.17 -36.95
CA LEU A 157 1.04 -21.57 -35.65
C LEU A 157 1.93 -20.35 -35.37
N VAL A 158 3.19 -20.35 -35.85
CA VAL A 158 4.13 -19.26 -35.62
C VAL A 158 4.14 -18.30 -36.82
N ARG A 159 3.42 -17.18 -36.71
CA ARG A 159 3.32 -16.15 -37.75
C ARG A 159 4.57 -15.30 -37.88
N SER A 160 5.18 -14.93 -36.76
CA SER A 160 6.42 -14.16 -36.76
C SER A 160 7.22 -14.46 -35.49
N LEU A 161 8.53 -14.25 -35.55
CA LEU A 161 9.46 -14.64 -34.50
C LEU A 161 10.33 -13.46 -34.08
N VAL A 162 10.37 -13.20 -32.77
CA VAL A 162 11.32 -12.26 -32.16
C VAL A 162 12.21 -13.04 -31.20
N VAL A 163 13.53 -12.91 -31.33
CA VAL A 163 14.47 -13.56 -30.42
C VAL A 163 15.42 -12.55 -29.79
N SER A 164 15.74 -12.74 -28.51
CA SER A 164 16.69 -11.89 -27.80
C SER A 164 17.67 -12.73 -26.98
N GLY A 165 18.95 -12.33 -27.00
CA GLY A 165 20.02 -13.04 -26.30
C GLY A 165 19.98 -14.55 -26.53
N SER A 166 19.91 -15.01 -27.78
CA SER A 166 19.78 -16.43 -28.14
C SER A 166 20.55 -16.71 -29.43
N VAL A 167 20.77 -18.00 -29.70
CA VAL A 167 21.24 -18.52 -30.99
C VAL A 167 20.19 -19.49 -31.57
N VAL A 168 20.39 -19.91 -32.81
CA VAL A 168 19.52 -20.87 -33.52
C VAL A 168 19.55 -22.26 -32.87
N ALA A 169 20.76 -22.75 -32.60
CA ALA A 169 21.02 -23.98 -31.88
C ALA A 169 22.31 -23.81 -31.08
N MET A 170 22.38 -24.41 -29.88
CA MET A 170 23.61 -24.45 -29.10
C MET A 170 24.47 -25.60 -29.61
N THR A 171 25.58 -25.30 -30.28
CA THR A 171 26.51 -26.33 -30.78
C THR A 171 27.67 -26.56 -29.81
N ASP A 172 28.37 -27.68 -29.92
CA ASP A 172 29.58 -27.96 -29.10
C ASP A 172 30.56 -26.78 -29.14
N SER A 173 30.83 -26.23 -30.33
CA SER A 173 31.78 -25.12 -30.51
C SER A 173 31.31 -23.82 -29.86
N ILE A 174 30.01 -23.50 -29.96
CA ILE A 174 29.43 -22.30 -29.33
C ILE A 174 29.42 -22.47 -27.80
N SER A 175 29.11 -23.68 -27.31
CA SER A 175 29.09 -24.00 -25.89
C SER A 175 30.49 -23.88 -25.28
N GLU A 176 31.49 -24.57 -25.84
CA GLU A 176 32.88 -24.55 -25.37
C GLU A 176 33.46 -23.13 -25.34
N THR A 177 33.36 -22.40 -26.45
CA THR A 177 33.88 -21.02 -26.54
C THR A 177 33.18 -20.06 -25.57
N THR A 178 31.89 -20.25 -25.30
CA THR A 178 31.14 -19.43 -24.34
C THR A 178 31.55 -19.76 -22.90
N LEU A 179 31.71 -21.03 -22.56
CA LEU A 179 32.15 -21.48 -21.23
C LEU A 179 33.58 -21.02 -20.92
N GLU A 180 34.50 -21.14 -21.88
CA GLU A 180 35.87 -20.63 -21.76
C GLU A 180 35.90 -19.12 -21.53
N ARG A 181 35.12 -18.35 -22.28
CA ARG A 181 35.04 -16.89 -22.14
C ARG A 181 34.49 -16.45 -20.79
N ILE A 182 33.54 -17.20 -20.23
CA ILE A 182 32.93 -16.90 -18.93
C ILE A 182 33.77 -17.44 -17.76
N GLY A 183 34.65 -18.42 -18.02
CA GLY A 183 35.54 -19.02 -17.02
C GLY A 183 34.85 -20.05 -16.12
N VAL A 184 33.88 -20.80 -16.65
CA VAL A 184 33.11 -21.84 -15.93
C VAL A 184 33.28 -23.21 -16.59
N LYS A 185 33.19 -24.30 -15.81
CA LYS A 185 33.49 -25.66 -16.33
C LYS A 185 32.32 -26.30 -17.06
N SER A 186 31.09 -25.88 -16.76
CA SER A 186 29.89 -26.38 -17.44
C SER A 186 28.73 -25.38 -17.39
N SER A 187 27.78 -25.52 -18.32
CA SER A 187 26.55 -24.73 -18.33
C SER A 187 25.68 -24.98 -17.09
N ALA A 188 25.72 -26.18 -16.53
CA ALA A 188 25.02 -26.52 -15.29
C ALA A 188 25.62 -25.78 -14.08
N GLU A 189 26.95 -25.64 -14.00
CA GLU A 189 27.62 -24.87 -12.94
C GLU A 189 27.19 -23.40 -12.96
N LEU A 190 27.05 -22.81 -14.16
CA LEU A 190 26.65 -21.43 -14.33
C LEU A 190 25.14 -21.21 -14.11
N LEU A 191 24.29 -22.05 -14.70
CA LEU A 191 22.84 -21.83 -14.80
C LEU A 191 22.03 -22.51 -13.70
N LEU A 192 22.61 -23.40 -12.89
CA LEU A 192 21.97 -24.03 -11.72
C LEU A 192 22.77 -23.75 -10.44
N PRO A 193 22.88 -22.48 -10.01
CA PRO A 193 23.66 -22.14 -8.82
C PRO A 193 23.10 -22.84 -7.58
N GLU A 194 23.99 -23.35 -6.72
CA GLU A 194 23.63 -23.98 -5.45
C GLU A 194 23.76 -23.04 -4.25
N SER A 195 24.34 -21.86 -4.45
CA SER A 195 24.58 -20.87 -3.40
C SER A 195 24.22 -19.46 -3.85
N VAL A 196 23.95 -18.58 -2.88
CA VAL A 196 23.75 -17.14 -3.11
C VAL A 196 24.97 -16.51 -3.80
N LYS A 197 26.17 -16.98 -3.47
CA LYS A 197 27.41 -16.53 -4.12
C LYS A 197 27.42 -16.90 -5.60
N GLY A 198 27.03 -18.13 -5.94
CA GLY A 198 26.87 -18.58 -7.33
C GLY A 198 25.80 -17.78 -8.08
N LEU A 199 24.65 -17.53 -7.46
CA LEU A 199 23.58 -16.72 -8.06
C LEU A 199 24.00 -15.27 -8.31
N LYS A 200 24.73 -14.66 -7.37
CA LYS A 200 25.30 -13.31 -7.55
C LYS A 200 26.32 -13.28 -8.70
N ALA A 201 27.12 -14.33 -8.85
CA ALA A 201 28.05 -14.46 -9.97
C ALA A 201 27.32 -14.56 -11.31
N LEU A 202 26.29 -15.42 -11.41
CA LEU A 202 25.43 -15.54 -12.58
C LEU A 202 24.82 -14.17 -12.98
N LEU A 203 24.21 -13.45 -12.02
CA LEU A 203 23.63 -12.13 -12.27
C LEU A 203 24.68 -11.10 -12.71
N SER A 204 25.89 -11.15 -12.15
CA SER A 204 26.97 -10.26 -12.55
C SER A 204 27.49 -10.55 -13.97
N ILE A 205 27.41 -11.79 -14.45
CA ILE A 205 27.76 -12.17 -15.83
C ILE A 205 26.65 -11.74 -16.80
N ALA A 206 25.39 -11.91 -16.40
CA ALA A 206 24.22 -11.69 -17.23
C ALA A 206 23.80 -10.21 -17.36
N THR A 207 24.33 -9.29 -16.55
CA THR A 207 23.90 -7.89 -16.51
C THR A 207 25.04 -6.92 -16.86
N TYR A 208 24.70 -5.81 -17.52
CA TYR A 208 25.65 -4.73 -17.81
C TYR A 208 26.00 -3.91 -16.56
N LYS A 209 25.05 -3.74 -15.64
CA LYS A 209 25.30 -3.17 -14.30
C LYS A 209 24.88 -4.14 -13.22
N ARG A 210 25.70 -4.26 -12.17
CA ARG A 210 25.38 -5.07 -10.99
C ARG A 210 24.02 -4.68 -10.42
N LEU A 211 23.04 -5.57 -10.57
CA LEU A 211 21.75 -5.45 -9.92
C LEU A 211 21.95 -5.70 -8.41
N TRP A 212 21.62 -4.70 -7.60
CA TRP A 212 21.69 -4.83 -6.14
C TRP A 212 20.36 -5.34 -5.59
N PHE A 213 20.40 -6.48 -4.89
CA PHE A 213 19.27 -7.02 -4.14
C PHE A 213 19.73 -7.46 -2.73
N PRO A 214 18.88 -7.35 -1.69
CA PRO A 214 19.14 -7.94 -0.39
C PRO A 214 19.46 -9.45 -0.48
N GLU A 215 20.32 -9.97 0.41
CA GLU A 215 20.72 -11.40 0.38
C GLU A 215 19.52 -12.36 0.51
N ARG A 216 18.50 -11.98 1.27
CA ARG A 216 17.26 -12.77 1.40
C ARG A 216 16.58 -13.01 0.06
N LEU A 217 16.59 -12.01 -0.84
CA LEU A 217 15.96 -12.14 -2.16
C LEU A 217 16.74 -13.11 -3.05
N HIS A 218 18.06 -13.14 -2.93
CA HIS A 218 18.88 -14.14 -3.61
C HIS A 218 18.60 -15.55 -3.07
N ARG A 219 18.41 -15.72 -1.75
CA ARG A 219 18.03 -17.02 -1.16
C ARG A 219 16.65 -17.48 -1.61
N ASP A 220 15.68 -16.57 -1.62
CA ASP A 220 14.32 -16.87 -2.08
C ASP A 220 14.29 -17.20 -3.57
N TYR A 221 15.00 -16.41 -4.39
CA TYR A 221 15.18 -16.69 -5.82
C TYR A 221 15.82 -18.06 -6.02
N LEU A 222 16.87 -18.39 -5.27
CA LEU A 222 17.53 -19.70 -5.35
C LEU A 222 16.58 -20.86 -5.03
N LYS A 223 15.71 -20.66 -4.03
CA LYS A 223 14.76 -21.68 -3.55
C LYS A 223 13.61 -21.93 -4.53
N VAL A 224 13.14 -20.88 -5.21
CA VAL A 224 11.95 -20.94 -6.06
C VAL A 224 12.32 -21.22 -7.51
N MET A 225 13.36 -20.55 -8.01
CA MET A 225 13.65 -20.53 -9.44
C MET A 225 14.43 -21.75 -9.92
N PHE A 226 14.95 -22.59 -9.03
CA PHE A 226 15.76 -23.78 -9.37
C PHE A 226 15.20 -25.05 -8.73
N THR A 227 13.89 -25.28 -8.89
CA THR A 227 13.23 -26.56 -8.66
C THR A 227 13.53 -27.55 -9.81
N ASN A 228 13.21 -28.84 -9.66
CA ASN A 228 13.45 -29.88 -10.68
C ASN A 228 14.90 -29.90 -11.19
N ARG A 229 15.88 -29.74 -10.29
CA ARG A 229 17.30 -29.55 -10.65
C ARG A 229 17.86 -30.66 -11.52
N LYS A 230 17.44 -31.90 -11.27
CA LYS A 230 17.89 -33.07 -12.03
C LYS A 230 17.42 -32.96 -13.47
N GLU A 231 16.12 -32.79 -13.69
CA GLU A 231 15.50 -32.69 -15.01
C GLU A 231 16.03 -31.47 -15.77
N ARG A 232 16.27 -30.35 -15.06
CA ARG A 232 16.88 -29.15 -15.66
C ARG A 232 18.34 -29.32 -16.02
N ALA A 233 19.12 -30.09 -15.25
CA ALA A 233 20.48 -30.46 -15.64
C ALA A 233 20.46 -31.32 -16.92
N GLU A 234 19.55 -32.30 -16.99
CA GLU A 234 19.34 -33.12 -18.19
C GLU A 234 18.89 -32.27 -19.41
N LEU A 235 18.09 -31.21 -19.21
CA LEU A 235 17.76 -30.25 -20.28
C LEU A 235 18.99 -29.50 -20.80
N LEU A 236 19.96 -29.16 -19.95
CA LEU A 236 21.20 -28.49 -20.37
C LEU A 236 22.13 -29.45 -21.12
N GLU A 237 22.14 -30.72 -20.74
CA GLU A 237 22.86 -31.78 -21.46
C GLU A 237 22.22 -32.04 -22.83
N GLY A 238 20.88 -32.12 -22.89
CA GLY A 238 20.12 -32.28 -24.13
C GLY A 238 20.01 -31.02 -25.01
N LEU A 239 20.56 -29.89 -24.56
CA LEU A 239 20.58 -28.63 -25.29
C LEU A 239 21.71 -28.56 -26.32
N VAL A 240 22.87 -29.13 -26.00
CA VAL A 240 24.07 -29.05 -26.84
C VAL A 240 23.96 -30.09 -27.95
N VAL A 241 23.98 -29.63 -29.19
CA VAL A 241 23.91 -30.47 -30.39
C VAL A 241 25.29 -30.53 -31.03
N SER A 242 25.69 -31.71 -31.52
CA SER A 242 26.97 -31.85 -32.22
C SER A 242 27.04 -30.90 -33.41
N ASN A 243 28.22 -30.31 -33.67
CA ASN A 243 28.42 -29.39 -34.80
C ASN A 243 28.02 -30.02 -36.16
N LYS A 244 28.00 -31.35 -36.27
CA LYS A 244 27.62 -32.10 -37.49
C LYS A 244 26.11 -32.24 -37.68
N ASP A 245 25.34 -32.08 -36.60
CA ASP A 245 23.90 -32.31 -36.56
C ASP A 245 23.10 -30.99 -36.44
N ALA A 246 23.81 -29.86 -36.34
CA ALA A 246 23.23 -28.54 -36.27
C ALA A 246 22.69 -28.09 -37.65
N THR A 247 21.37 -28.10 -37.81
CA THR A 247 20.69 -27.56 -38.99
C THR A 247 20.25 -26.12 -38.77
N VAL A 248 20.47 -25.26 -39.76
CA VAL A 248 19.84 -23.93 -39.80
C VAL A 248 18.38 -24.14 -40.22
N PRO A 249 17.38 -23.71 -39.42
CA PRO A 249 15.99 -23.96 -39.71
C PRO A 249 15.59 -23.24 -41.00
N VAL A 250 15.00 -23.99 -41.94
CA VAL A 250 14.42 -23.41 -43.15
C VAL A 250 13.07 -22.83 -42.79
N LEU A 251 13.07 -21.58 -42.33
CA LEU A 251 11.84 -20.82 -42.13
C LEU A 251 11.29 -20.46 -43.53
N PRO A 252 10.08 -20.89 -43.94
CA PRO A 252 9.58 -20.63 -45.30
C PRO A 252 9.35 -19.13 -45.52
N GLN A 253 10.19 -18.48 -46.32
CA GLN A 253 10.16 -17.03 -46.57
C GLN A 253 9.44 -16.68 -47.90
N VAL A 254 8.31 -15.98 -47.87
CA VAL A 254 7.59 -15.55 -49.11
C VAL A 254 8.29 -14.40 -49.83
N ARG A 255 8.40 -14.45 -51.17
CA ARG A 255 8.75 -13.32 -52.05
C ARG A 255 7.59 -12.31 -52.11
N PHE A 256 7.79 -11.09 -51.62
CA PHE A 256 6.97 -9.95 -52.03
C PHE A 256 7.68 -9.27 -53.21
N GLY A 257 7.02 -9.24 -54.36
CA GLY A 257 7.56 -8.71 -55.60
C GLY A 257 7.99 -7.25 -55.48
N HIS A 258 9.27 -7.00 -55.73
CA HIS A 258 9.80 -5.69 -56.07
C HIS A 258 9.17 -5.26 -57.41
N ARG A 259 8.34 -4.21 -57.43
CA ARG A 259 8.19 -3.42 -58.66
C ARG A 259 9.31 -2.39 -58.64
N SER A 260 10.33 -2.63 -59.45
CA SER A 260 11.33 -1.61 -59.78
C SER A 260 10.62 -0.38 -60.33
N ARG A 261 10.98 0.79 -59.81
CA ARG A 261 10.86 2.03 -60.55
C ARG A 261 11.94 2.00 -61.63
N THR A 262 11.56 1.67 -62.86
CA THR A 262 12.35 2.01 -64.04
C THR A 262 11.44 2.66 -65.06
N SER A 263 11.82 3.90 -65.39
CA SER A 263 11.60 4.65 -66.63
C SER A 263 10.16 4.83 -67.14
N THR A 264 9.80 6.10 -67.20
CA THR A 264 8.99 6.71 -68.27
C THR A 264 9.22 6.05 -69.63
N GLU A 265 8.16 5.56 -70.26
CA GLU A 265 7.92 5.65 -71.70
C GLU A 265 6.43 5.39 -72.02
N SER A 266 6.02 5.88 -73.18
CA SER A 266 4.72 6.41 -73.61
C SER A 266 3.66 5.41 -74.15
N PHE A 267 2.36 5.75 -73.96
CA PHE A 267 1.13 5.51 -74.80
C PHE A 267 0.87 4.11 -75.48
N PRO A 268 -0.35 3.76 -75.97
CA PRO A 268 -1.69 3.84 -75.39
C PRO A 268 -2.61 2.61 -75.66
N GLN A 269 -3.82 2.66 -75.07
CA GLN A 269 -5.13 2.26 -75.64
C GLN A 269 -5.52 0.79 -75.97
N GLN A 270 -6.84 0.59 -75.82
CA GLN A 270 -7.74 -0.47 -76.30
C GLN A 270 -7.78 -1.78 -75.49
N VAL A 271 -8.91 -2.42 -75.14
CA VAL A 271 -10.38 -2.34 -75.31
C VAL A 271 -10.83 -3.80 -75.53
N HIS A 272 -11.80 -4.25 -74.74
CA HIS A 272 -12.68 -5.43 -74.92
C HIS A 272 -12.02 -6.82 -75.05
N GLY A 273 -12.58 -7.90 -74.51
CA GLY A 273 -13.84 -8.14 -73.83
C GLY A 273 -14.14 -9.65 -73.83
N ALA A 274 -15.02 -10.06 -72.90
CA ALA A 274 -15.83 -11.29 -72.91
C ALA A 274 -15.11 -12.66 -72.94
N ALA A 275 -15.66 -13.79 -72.48
CA ALA A 275 -16.71 -14.17 -71.55
C ALA A 275 -16.69 -15.72 -71.53
N CYS A 276 -17.10 -16.33 -70.40
CA CYS A 276 -17.46 -17.75 -70.22
C CYS A 276 -16.35 -18.82 -70.43
N GLY A 277 -16.26 -19.90 -69.67
CA GLY A 277 -17.14 -20.48 -68.67
C GLY A 277 -16.45 -21.65 -67.95
N PHE A 278 -17.13 -22.09 -66.89
CA PHE A 278 -16.82 -23.14 -65.91
C PHE A 278 -16.04 -24.38 -66.38
N ASN A 279 -15.06 -24.80 -65.57
CA ASN A 279 -15.12 -26.14 -64.97
C ASN A 279 -14.25 -26.26 -63.70
N ALA A 280 -14.78 -27.02 -62.74
CA ALA A 280 -14.27 -27.20 -61.39
C ALA A 280 -12.90 -27.90 -61.36
N CYS A 281 -11.99 -27.39 -60.53
CA CYS A 281 -10.90 -28.18 -59.97
C CYS A 281 -10.73 -27.82 -58.49
N ALA A 282 -10.70 -28.85 -57.66
CA ALA A 282 -10.53 -28.77 -56.21
C ALA A 282 -9.30 -27.94 -55.86
N CYS A 283 -9.53 -26.75 -55.29
CA CYS A 283 -8.46 -25.96 -54.68
C CYS A 283 -8.15 -26.56 -53.30
N LEU A 284 -7.00 -27.23 -53.21
CA LEU A 284 -6.23 -27.37 -51.98
C LEU A 284 -6.16 -25.99 -51.29
N PRO A 285 -6.37 -25.87 -49.97
CA PRO A 285 -6.20 -24.60 -49.29
C PRO A 285 -4.72 -24.19 -49.40
N GLN A 286 -4.48 -23.05 -50.03
CA GLN A 286 -3.17 -22.40 -50.07
C GLN A 286 -2.66 -22.21 -48.64
N SER A 287 -1.46 -22.73 -48.40
CA SER A 287 -0.75 -22.66 -47.12
C SER A 287 -0.50 -21.21 -46.71
N PHE A 288 -1.02 -20.83 -45.55
CA PHE A 288 -0.59 -19.63 -44.82
C PHE A 288 0.78 -19.91 -44.20
N GLY A 289 1.81 -19.11 -44.51
CA GLY A 289 3.17 -19.25 -43.95
C GLY A 289 3.73 -17.93 -43.35
N PRO A 290 4.80 -17.97 -42.52
CA PRO A 290 5.19 -16.89 -41.60
C PRO A 290 5.89 -15.67 -42.24
N GLY A 291 5.79 -14.51 -41.57
CA GLY A 291 6.37 -13.19 -41.88
C GLY A 291 7.74 -12.91 -41.24
N PRO A 292 8.20 -11.63 -41.20
CA PRO A 292 9.60 -11.25 -40.89
C PRO A 292 10.04 -11.61 -39.47
N GLY A 293 11.34 -11.76 -39.24
CA GLY A 293 11.94 -12.03 -37.92
C GLY A 293 12.73 -10.84 -37.36
N LEU A 294 12.72 -10.66 -36.03
CA LEU A 294 13.52 -9.64 -35.33
C LEU A 294 14.45 -10.27 -34.31
N ALA A 295 15.75 -10.00 -34.44
CA ALA A 295 16.78 -10.31 -33.45
C ALA A 295 17.14 -9.05 -32.65
N LEU A 296 17.07 -9.15 -31.32
CA LEU A 296 17.47 -8.09 -30.39
C LEU A 296 18.76 -8.52 -29.68
N ALA A 297 19.84 -7.75 -29.84
CA ALA A 297 21.14 -8.06 -29.27
C ALA A 297 21.68 -6.91 -28.41
N ALA A 298 22.36 -7.24 -27.32
CA ALA A 298 23.03 -6.27 -26.48
C ALA A 298 24.56 -6.36 -26.70
N PRO A 299 25.26 -5.24 -26.98
CA PRO A 299 26.70 -5.27 -27.21
C PRO A 299 27.55 -5.79 -26.04
N ASN A 300 27.04 -5.72 -24.80
CA ASN A 300 27.72 -6.19 -23.60
C ASN A 300 27.13 -7.51 -23.08
N ASP A 301 26.47 -8.29 -23.93
CA ASP A 301 26.06 -9.65 -23.59
C ASP A 301 27.30 -10.57 -23.58
N ASN A 302 27.67 -11.03 -22.38
CA ASN A 302 28.81 -11.92 -22.18
C ASN A 302 28.49 -13.39 -22.49
N ILE A 303 27.20 -13.73 -22.66
CA ILE A 303 26.69 -15.08 -22.91
C ILE A 303 26.49 -15.26 -24.42
N PHE A 304 25.66 -14.43 -25.06
CA PHE A 304 25.51 -14.40 -26.52
C PHE A 304 25.93 -13.04 -27.07
N ASN A 305 27.23 -12.93 -27.36
CA ASN A 305 27.81 -11.68 -27.83
C ASN A 305 27.22 -11.21 -29.17
N ILE A 306 27.52 -9.97 -29.53
CA ILE A 306 27.01 -9.35 -30.76
C ILE A 306 27.48 -10.06 -32.04
N GLU A 307 28.59 -10.79 -32.00
CA GLU A 307 29.11 -11.55 -33.14
C GLU A 307 28.21 -12.76 -33.44
N LEU A 308 27.83 -13.53 -32.42
CA LEU A 308 26.87 -14.63 -32.57
C LEU A 308 25.53 -14.14 -33.12
N ALA A 309 25.07 -12.95 -32.69
CA ALA A 309 23.85 -12.36 -33.23
C ALA A 309 23.97 -11.94 -34.71
N LYS A 310 25.16 -11.50 -35.15
CA LYS A 310 25.45 -11.21 -36.57
C LYS A 310 25.50 -12.50 -37.38
N THR A 311 26.16 -13.54 -36.90
CA THR A 311 26.19 -14.86 -37.55
C THR A 311 24.79 -15.45 -37.67
N MET A 312 23.96 -15.34 -36.62
CA MET A 312 22.56 -15.74 -36.68
C MET A 312 21.78 -14.96 -37.74
N LYS A 313 21.99 -13.63 -37.83
CA LYS A 313 21.37 -12.82 -38.89
C LYS A 313 21.78 -13.29 -40.28
N GLU A 314 23.06 -13.58 -40.49
CA GLU A 314 23.58 -14.11 -41.76
C GLU A 314 22.94 -15.46 -42.12
N GLN A 315 22.83 -16.37 -41.15
CA GLN A 315 22.20 -17.68 -41.33
C GLN A 315 20.70 -17.58 -41.66
N LEU A 316 19.98 -16.63 -41.05
CA LEU A 316 18.54 -16.45 -41.25
C LEU A 316 18.21 -15.59 -42.49
N GLY A 317 19.20 -14.93 -43.09
CA GLY A 317 19.07 -14.16 -44.34
C GLY A 317 18.56 -12.72 -44.18
N GLU A 318 18.49 -11.98 -45.29
CA GLU A 318 18.32 -10.52 -45.34
C GLU A 318 17.02 -9.98 -44.72
N LYS A 319 15.98 -10.82 -44.59
CA LYS A 319 14.68 -10.44 -44.01
C LYS A 319 14.68 -10.39 -42.48
N THR A 320 15.75 -10.87 -41.85
CA THR A 320 15.90 -10.80 -40.40
C THR A 320 16.47 -9.45 -40.00
N MET A 321 15.70 -8.68 -39.22
CA MET A 321 16.18 -7.43 -38.65
C MET A 321 17.03 -7.71 -37.42
N LEU A 322 18.18 -7.04 -37.29
CA LEU A 322 19.01 -7.09 -36.09
C LEU A 322 19.07 -5.69 -35.49
N GLN A 323 18.56 -5.51 -34.28
CA GLN A 323 18.60 -4.26 -33.53
C GLN A 323 19.50 -4.38 -32.31
N SER A 324 20.37 -3.38 -32.14
CA SER A 324 21.33 -3.35 -31.03
C SER A 324 20.86 -2.43 -29.90
N ILE A 325 20.78 -2.96 -28.68
CA ILE A 325 20.38 -2.20 -27.48
C ILE A 325 21.61 -1.94 -26.62
N ARG A 326 22.11 -0.70 -26.65
CA ARG A 326 23.28 -0.26 -25.85
C ARG A 326 22.95 -0.19 -24.36
N LYS A 327 23.99 -0.29 -23.51
CA LYS A 327 23.91 -0.23 -22.03
C LYS A 327 23.02 -1.33 -21.43
N ALA A 328 23.09 -2.53 -22.01
CA ALA A 328 22.45 -3.74 -21.53
C ALA A 328 23.42 -4.92 -21.69
N GLY A 329 23.26 -5.95 -20.86
CA GLY A 329 23.87 -7.27 -20.98
C GLY A 329 22.86 -8.29 -21.50
N HIS A 330 23.00 -9.55 -21.09
CA HIS A 330 22.14 -10.65 -21.50
C HIS A 330 20.65 -10.43 -21.13
N LEU A 331 20.39 -9.85 -19.95
CA LEU A 331 19.03 -9.53 -19.48
C LEU A 331 18.48 -8.23 -20.09
N VAL A 332 18.56 -8.09 -21.42
CA VAL A 332 18.25 -6.85 -22.15
C VAL A 332 16.84 -6.30 -21.92
N HIS A 333 15.85 -7.19 -21.77
CA HIS A 333 14.46 -6.83 -21.51
C HIS A 333 14.24 -6.32 -20.08
N LEU A 334 15.05 -6.74 -19.10
CA LEU A 334 15.00 -6.26 -17.71
C LEU A 334 15.84 -4.99 -17.50
N GLU A 335 17.00 -4.87 -18.15
CA GLU A 335 17.88 -3.70 -18.00
C GLU A 335 17.41 -2.49 -18.82
N ARG A 336 16.75 -2.71 -19.96
CA ARG A 336 16.26 -1.65 -20.87
C ARG A 336 14.80 -1.87 -21.31
N PRO A 337 13.84 -2.08 -20.39
CA PRO A 337 12.47 -2.49 -20.70
C PRO A 337 11.74 -1.53 -21.65
N CYS A 338 11.91 -0.22 -21.46
CA CYS A 338 11.26 0.78 -22.33
C CYS A 338 11.77 0.74 -23.77
N VAL A 339 13.07 0.54 -23.96
CA VAL A 339 13.69 0.47 -25.30
C VAL A 339 13.31 -0.85 -25.97
N TYR A 340 13.39 -1.96 -25.23
CA TYR A 340 12.99 -3.29 -25.68
C TYR A 340 11.51 -3.29 -26.13
N ASN A 341 10.60 -2.78 -25.29
CA ASN A 341 9.16 -2.76 -25.59
C ASN A 341 8.81 -1.82 -26.74
N ARG A 342 9.54 -0.73 -26.93
CA ARG A 342 9.36 0.15 -28.10
C ARG A 342 9.73 -0.58 -29.39
N LEU A 343 10.89 -1.24 -29.44
CA LEU A 343 11.33 -2.00 -30.62
C LEU A 343 10.38 -3.17 -30.92
N LEU A 344 9.91 -3.87 -29.89
CA LEU A 344 8.91 -4.91 -30.04
C LEU A 344 7.58 -4.36 -30.59
N LYS A 345 7.11 -3.20 -30.11
CA LYS A 345 5.90 -2.54 -30.64
C LYS A 345 6.05 -2.12 -32.09
N GLU A 346 7.18 -1.52 -32.46
CA GLU A 346 7.47 -1.11 -33.83
C GLU A 346 7.43 -2.32 -34.77
N PHE A 347 8.02 -3.44 -34.34
CA PHE A 347 7.97 -4.70 -35.09
C PHE A 347 6.55 -5.26 -35.18
N LEU A 348 5.82 -5.40 -34.08
CA LEU A 348 4.44 -5.91 -34.08
C LEU A 348 3.53 -5.03 -34.95
N ALA A 349 3.71 -3.71 -34.91
CA ALA A 349 3.00 -2.78 -35.79
C ALA A 349 3.34 -3.02 -37.27
N SER A 350 4.61 -3.27 -37.60
CA SER A 350 5.03 -3.57 -38.97
C SER A 350 4.45 -4.88 -39.53
N VAL A 351 4.27 -5.89 -38.67
CA VAL A 351 3.69 -7.20 -39.05
C VAL A 351 2.17 -7.12 -39.21
N THR A 352 1.50 -6.19 -38.51
CA THR A 352 0.03 -5.99 -38.59
C THR A 352 -0.43 -5.00 -39.66
N ALA A 353 0.39 -3.99 -40.00
CA ALA A 353 0.04 -2.94 -40.97
C ALA A 353 -0.12 -3.46 -42.42
N THR A 354 0.37 -4.66 -42.72
CA THR A 354 0.27 -5.31 -44.03
C THR A 354 -1.09 -5.96 -44.32
N GLU A 355 -2.05 -5.93 -43.39
CA GLU A 355 -3.36 -6.61 -43.51
C GLU A 355 -4.54 -5.69 -43.90
N ILE A 356 -4.34 -4.41 -44.21
CA ILE A 356 -5.43 -3.49 -44.63
C ILE A 356 -5.52 -3.45 -46.17
N PRO A 357 -6.62 -3.89 -46.81
CA PRO A 357 -6.89 -3.57 -48.20
C PRO A 357 -7.05 -2.05 -48.35
N GLN A 358 -6.23 -1.42 -49.18
CA GLN A 358 -6.28 0.03 -49.40
C GLN A 358 -7.65 0.47 -49.95
N GLY A 359 -8.50 1.01 -49.08
CA GLY A 359 -9.52 2.00 -49.45
C GLY A 359 -8.94 3.39 -49.23
N LYS A 360 -8.77 4.17 -50.31
CA LYS A 360 -8.33 5.58 -50.24
C LYS A 360 -9.29 6.42 -49.38
N PRO A 361 -8.76 7.41 -48.62
CA PRO A 361 -8.87 8.79 -49.11
C PRO A 361 -7.56 9.60 -49.00
N SER A 362 -7.62 10.82 -49.56
CA SER A 362 -6.57 11.70 -50.09
C SER A 362 -5.70 12.44 -49.05
N PRO A 363 -4.58 13.07 -49.48
CA PRO A 363 -3.54 13.58 -48.59
C PRO A 363 -3.79 15.03 -48.19
N ALA A 364 -3.66 15.33 -46.90
CA ALA A 364 -3.34 16.68 -46.44
C ALA A 364 -2.57 16.59 -45.11
N ASN A 365 -1.43 17.28 -45.08
CA ASN A 365 -0.63 17.65 -43.92
C ASN A 365 0.31 16.58 -43.35
N VAL A 366 1.33 16.23 -44.14
CA VAL A 366 2.67 15.91 -43.61
C VAL A 366 3.51 17.19 -43.75
N VAL A 367 3.78 17.86 -42.63
CA VAL A 367 4.93 18.75 -42.54
C VAL A 367 6.04 17.97 -41.85
N ASP A 368 7.08 17.81 -42.65
CA ASP A 368 8.39 17.24 -42.41
C ASP A 368 9.05 17.75 -41.11
N TRP A 369 9.54 16.84 -40.27
CA TRP A 369 10.52 17.13 -39.23
C TRP A 369 11.54 15.98 -39.14
N ALA A 370 12.35 15.84 -40.19
CA ALA A 370 13.66 15.21 -40.10
C ALA A 370 14.73 16.23 -40.52
N GLY A 371 15.37 16.89 -39.55
CA GLY A 371 16.47 17.81 -39.85
C GLY A 371 17.05 18.56 -38.65
N ARG A 372 17.84 17.86 -37.81
CA ARG A 372 19.17 18.32 -37.35
C ARG A 372 19.81 17.31 -36.42
N VAL A 373 20.86 16.71 -36.97
CA VAL A 373 21.92 15.97 -36.29
C VAL A 373 23.02 16.98 -35.93
N GLU A 374 23.61 16.80 -34.74
CA GLU A 374 24.96 17.23 -34.30
C GLU A 374 25.37 18.71 -34.34
N ALA A 375 25.66 19.27 -33.16
CA ALA A 375 26.96 19.84 -32.77
C ALA A 375 26.82 20.67 -31.47
N HIS A 376 27.54 20.31 -30.41
CA HIS A 376 28.56 21.15 -29.76
C HIS A 376 28.97 20.60 -28.37
N HIS A 377 30.27 20.38 -28.25
CA HIS A 377 31.05 20.13 -27.04
C HIS A 377 31.39 21.45 -26.30
N HIS A 378 31.58 21.34 -24.98
CA HIS A 378 32.46 22.11 -24.08
C HIS A 378 32.44 23.67 -24.04
N GLU A 379 32.10 24.26 -22.89
CA GLU A 379 32.96 25.10 -22.00
C GLU A 379 32.14 25.93 -20.95
N PRO A 380 32.77 26.48 -19.88
CA PRO A 380 32.19 26.72 -18.55
C PRO A 380 31.98 28.20 -18.12
N LEU A 381 31.43 28.39 -16.91
CA LEU A 381 31.50 29.55 -15.98
C LEU A 381 31.33 30.99 -16.52
N GLY A 382 30.37 31.73 -15.95
CA GLY A 382 30.35 33.20 -16.09
C GLY A 382 29.10 33.94 -15.59
N VAL A 383 29.13 34.33 -14.31
CA VAL A 383 28.65 35.60 -13.70
C VAL A 383 27.67 36.48 -14.48
N LEU A 384 26.54 36.82 -13.85
CA LEU A 384 26.01 38.20 -13.83
C LEU A 384 25.14 38.45 -12.60
N ALA A 385 25.56 39.46 -11.84
CA ALA A 385 24.92 40.04 -10.67
C ALA A 385 24.16 41.34 -11.05
N ALA A 386 23.48 41.92 -10.05
CA ALA A 386 22.80 43.23 -9.98
C ALA A 386 21.35 43.25 -10.51
N GLY A 387 20.35 43.87 -9.87
CA GLY A 387 20.18 44.71 -8.66
C GLY A 387 18.66 44.71 -8.36
N LEU A 388 18.03 45.27 -7.33
CA LEU A 388 18.25 46.36 -6.36
C LEU A 388 17.45 45.98 -5.09
N THR A 389 17.94 46.02 -3.84
CA THR A 389 18.16 47.15 -2.91
C THR A 389 17.02 48.17 -2.69
N THR A 390 16.52 48.12 -1.44
CA THR A 390 16.22 49.22 -0.48
C THR A 390 15.02 50.17 -0.66
N ARG A 391 14.20 50.25 0.41
CA ARG A 391 13.79 51.44 1.21
C ARG A 391 12.61 51.04 2.12
N ALA A 392 12.28 51.66 3.25
CA ALA A 392 12.94 52.51 4.23
C ALA A 392 11.90 52.83 5.31
N SER A 393 12.36 53.07 6.52
CA SER A 393 11.61 53.43 7.73
C SER A 393 10.99 54.84 7.71
N ARG A 394 9.88 55.04 8.44
CA ARG A 394 9.48 56.26 9.19
C ARG A 394 8.67 55.80 10.43
N ARG A 395 8.99 56.07 11.72
CA ARG A 395 9.03 57.33 12.53
C ARG A 395 7.65 58.07 12.50
N ILE A 396 6.93 58.50 13.55
CA ILE A 396 7.09 58.93 14.97
C ILE A 396 5.63 58.93 15.57
N PHE A 397 5.32 58.65 16.86
CA PHE A 397 5.19 59.61 17.99
C PHE A 397 4.90 58.89 19.32
N ALA A 398 5.37 59.50 20.40
CA ALA A 398 5.34 59.06 21.79
C ALA A 398 4.13 59.61 22.57
N SER A 399 3.73 58.91 23.65
CA SER A 399 3.39 59.46 24.98
C SER A 399 3.25 58.28 25.96
N MET A 400 4.21 58.03 26.86
CA MET A 400 4.19 58.48 28.26
C MET A 400 2.82 58.42 28.96
N SER A 401 2.63 57.41 29.83
CA SER A 401 2.27 57.67 31.23
C SER A 401 2.60 56.46 32.10
N THR A 402 3.41 56.74 33.10
CA THR A 402 3.92 55.94 34.22
C THR A 402 2.85 55.64 35.28
N GLY A 403 3.04 54.55 36.03
CA GLY A 403 2.39 54.30 37.33
C GLY A 403 2.34 52.81 37.67
N SER A 404 3.45 52.13 37.99
CA SER A 404 4.07 51.97 39.33
C SER A 404 3.21 51.26 40.39
N PHE A 405 3.68 50.05 40.79
CA PHE A 405 3.77 49.49 42.16
C PHE A 405 2.44 49.16 42.92
N VAL A 406 2.25 48.13 43.77
CA VAL A 406 2.96 46.91 44.26
C VAL A 406 1.92 46.15 45.18
N PRO A 407 2.17 44.99 45.86
CA PRO A 407 1.51 43.70 45.60
C PRO A 407 0.74 43.16 46.84
N HIS A 408 0.61 41.83 46.98
CA HIS A 408 0.18 41.05 48.17
C HIS A 408 -1.33 41.11 48.50
N GLU A 409 -2.01 40.07 49.02
CA GLU A 409 -1.66 38.72 49.44
C GLU A 409 -2.94 37.88 49.57
N GLU A 410 -2.80 36.57 49.43
CA GLU A 410 -3.42 35.50 50.23
C GLU A 410 -4.59 35.82 51.18
N LYS A 411 -5.72 35.10 51.05
CA LYS A 411 -6.01 33.82 51.76
C LYS A 411 -7.49 33.41 51.68
N ARG A 412 -7.67 32.13 51.36
CA ARG A 412 -8.57 31.10 51.97
C ARG A 412 -10.06 31.43 52.26
N HIS A 413 -10.93 30.67 51.56
CA HIS A 413 -12.12 29.88 51.99
C HIS A 413 -12.96 30.30 53.23
N PRO A 414 -14.26 29.93 53.37
CA PRO A 414 -15.03 28.90 52.63
C PRO A 414 -16.48 29.30 52.24
N TYR A 415 -17.11 28.38 51.51
CA TYR A 415 -18.54 28.24 51.19
C TYR A 415 -19.52 28.60 52.32
N VAL A 416 -20.60 29.34 52.01
CA VAL A 416 -22.01 29.04 52.35
C VAL A 416 -22.94 29.85 51.41
N LEU A 417 -23.87 29.16 50.75
CA LEU A 417 -24.97 29.74 49.95
C LEU A 417 -26.01 30.45 50.83
N PRO A 418 -26.60 31.56 50.36
CA PRO A 418 -28.05 31.68 50.47
C PRO A 418 -28.73 32.15 49.17
N ARG A 419 -29.92 31.60 48.94
CA ARG A 419 -30.87 31.90 47.85
C ARG A 419 -31.15 33.41 47.71
N PRO A 420 -31.32 33.96 46.49
CA PRO A 420 -31.84 35.30 46.31
C PRO A 420 -33.37 35.32 46.18
N ARG A 421 -33.95 36.38 46.76
CA ARG A 421 -35.33 36.86 46.57
C ARG A 421 -35.49 37.46 45.16
N ALA A 422 -36.70 37.30 44.63
CA ALA A 422 -37.14 37.87 43.36
C ALA A 422 -37.24 39.41 43.39
N GLY A 423 -36.90 40.02 42.25
CA GLY A 423 -37.12 41.43 41.93
C GLY A 423 -36.85 41.70 40.44
N HIS A 424 -37.93 41.88 39.68
CA HIS A 424 -38.07 42.29 38.27
C HIS A 424 -37.08 43.36 37.78
N ALA A 425 -36.74 43.54 36.50
CA ALA A 425 -36.92 42.86 35.20
C ALA A 425 -36.21 43.78 34.16
N PHE A 426 -35.62 43.23 33.08
CA PHE A 426 -35.71 43.74 31.69
C PHE A 426 -34.94 42.77 30.76
N ALA A 427 -35.53 42.55 29.58
CA ALA A 427 -35.52 41.29 28.85
C ALA A 427 -34.32 41.05 27.92
N PHE A 428 -33.84 39.80 27.90
CA PHE A 428 -33.30 39.12 26.71
C PHE A 428 -34.03 37.77 26.57
N ILE A 429 -34.63 37.54 25.41
CA ILE A 429 -35.47 36.38 25.11
C ILE A 429 -34.56 35.14 25.03
N SER A 430 -34.47 34.41 26.14
CA SER A 430 -34.08 33.01 26.19
C SER A 430 -35.33 32.17 25.98
N THR A 431 -35.46 31.56 24.80
CA THR A 431 -36.39 30.44 24.63
C THR A 431 -35.67 29.17 25.08
N GLU A 432 -35.73 28.87 26.39
CA GLU A 432 -35.62 27.49 26.84
C GLU A 432 -36.88 26.75 26.38
N PRO A 433 -36.78 25.65 25.60
CA PRO A 433 -37.81 24.64 25.66
C PRO A 433 -37.55 23.82 26.92
N ALA A 434 -38.50 23.87 27.86
CA ALA A 434 -38.63 22.88 28.90
C ALA A 434 -38.61 21.49 28.24
N MET A 435 -37.50 20.75 28.39
CA MET A 435 -37.49 19.32 28.11
C MET A 435 -38.31 18.65 29.20
N SER A 436 -39.62 18.58 29.00
CA SER A 436 -40.36 17.43 29.50
C SER A 436 -39.65 16.21 28.94
N THR A 437 -39.01 15.43 29.80
CA THR A 437 -38.58 14.07 29.49
C THR A 437 -39.83 13.24 29.26
N GLU A 438 -40.48 13.42 28.11
CA GLU A 438 -41.28 12.37 27.53
C GLU A 438 -40.33 11.20 27.33
N ASN A 439 -40.67 10.06 27.94
CA ASN A 439 -40.05 8.76 27.71
C ASN A 439 -40.29 8.34 26.25
N TYR A 440 -39.68 9.05 25.31
CA TYR A 440 -39.53 8.60 23.95
C TYR A 440 -38.33 7.65 24.00
N ASP A 441 -38.59 6.38 24.27
CA ASP A 441 -37.66 5.32 23.90
C ASP A 441 -37.74 5.23 22.37
N PRO A 442 -36.81 5.83 21.60
CA PRO A 442 -36.90 5.72 20.17
C PRO A 442 -36.66 4.25 19.86
N TYR A 443 -37.69 3.55 19.40
CA TYR A 443 -37.52 2.27 18.74
C TYR A 443 -36.37 2.43 17.74
N TYR A 444 -35.26 1.72 17.96
CA TYR A 444 -34.12 1.67 17.05
C TYR A 444 -34.36 0.49 16.11
N PRO A 445 -35.03 0.67 14.96
CA PRO A 445 -35.08 -0.40 13.99
C PRO A 445 -33.68 -0.57 13.45
N ASP A 446 -33.05 -1.67 13.81
CA ASP A 446 -31.78 -2.06 13.25
C ASP A 446 -31.94 -2.19 11.72
N GLN A 447 -31.21 -1.35 10.99
CA GLN A 447 -31.23 -1.38 9.53
C GLN A 447 -30.09 -2.27 9.01
N PRO A 448 -30.30 -2.98 7.89
CA PRO A 448 -29.27 -3.80 7.28
C PRO A 448 -28.08 -2.99 6.74
N VAL A 449 -28.26 -1.69 6.47
CA VAL A 449 -27.24 -0.75 5.96
C VAL A 449 -27.44 0.63 6.57
N VAL A 450 -26.37 1.44 6.65
CA VAL A 450 -26.38 2.71 7.42
C VAL A 450 -27.25 3.80 6.78
N ASP A 451 -27.27 3.95 5.46
CA ASP A 451 -28.06 4.97 4.76
C ASP A 451 -29.56 4.90 5.07
N GLN A 452 -30.08 3.71 5.37
CA GLN A 452 -31.50 3.51 5.69
C GLN A 452 -31.93 4.15 7.02
N TYR A 453 -30.99 4.51 7.90
CA TYR A 453 -31.29 5.30 9.10
C TYR A 453 -31.62 6.76 8.77
N LEU A 454 -31.05 7.35 7.71
CA LEU A 454 -31.27 8.75 7.35
C LEU A 454 -32.74 9.11 7.09
N PRO A 455 -33.51 8.36 6.26
CA PRO A 455 -34.93 8.66 6.07
C PRO A 455 -35.77 8.37 7.32
N VAL A 456 -35.31 7.51 8.24
CA VAL A 456 -35.99 7.27 9.53
C VAL A 456 -35.86 8.51 10.41
N TRP A 457 -34.63 8.99 10.62
CA TRP A 457 -34.38 10.18 11.42
C TRP A 457 -34.98 11.45 10.80
N ALA A 458 -34.84 11.64 9.49
CA ALA A 458 -35.35 12.82 8.81
C ALA A 458 -36.89 12.95 8.85
N LYS A 459 -37.62 11.83 8.98
CA LYS A 459 -39.09 11.83 9.09
C LYS A 459 -39.59 12.10 10.50
N GLN A 460 -38.75 11.94 11.52
CA GLN A 460 -39.14 12.17 12.91
C GLN A 460 -39.06 13.68 13.22
N PRO A 461 -40.13 14.32 13.73
CA PRO A 461 -40.15 15.77 13.98
C PRO A 461 -39.01 16.27 14.88
N ALA A 462 -38.62 15.47 15.89
CA ALA A 462 -37.54 15.80 16.81
C ALA A 462 -36.13 15.69 16.20
N PHE A 463 -35.97 14.88 15.14
CA PHE A 463 -34.67 14.59 14.54
C PHE A 463 -34.43 15.31 13.22
N GLY A 464 -35.47 15.60 12.44
CA GLY A 464 -35.35 16.34 11.18
C GLY A 464 -34.49 17.61 11.29
N PRO A 465 -34.82 18.57 12.19
CA PRO A 465 -34.05 19.81 12.36
C PRO A 465 -32.79 19.63 13.22
N LYS A 466 -32.56 18.45 13.79
CA LYS A 466 -31.42 18.20 14.67
C LYS A 466 -30.13 18.15 13.84
N PRO A 467 -29.05 18.83 14.29
CA PRO A 467 -27.73 18.69 13.68
C PRO A 467 -27.25 17.23 13.70
N ALA A 468 -26.98 16.67 12.52
CA ALA A 468 -26.26 15.40 12.40
C ALA A 468 -24.74 15.68 12.43
N PHE A 469 -24.30 16.67 11.67
CA PHE A 469 -22.89 17.06 11.59
C PHE A 469 -22.72 18.58 11.70
N ILE A 470 -21.69 18.99 12.43
CA ILE A 470 -21.28 20.39 12.56
C ILE A 470 -19.81 20.47 12.15
N TRP A 471 -19.44 21.44 11.32
CA TRP A 471 -18.06 21.69 10.93
C TRP A 471 -17.54 22.95 11.60
N ALA A 472 -16.49 22.79 12.40
CA ALA A 472 -15.72 23.86 13.00
C ALA A 472 -14.65 24.33 12.02
N ASP A 473 -14.86 25.51 11.45
CA ASP A 473 -13.89 26.16 10.58
C ASP A 473 -12.67 26.67 11.37
N ASP A 474 -11.54 26.75 10.70
CA ASP A 474 -10.22 27.02 11.28
C ASP A 474 -9.59 28.32 10.72
N ASP A 475 -10.39 29.17 10.06
CA ASP A 475 -9.88 30.39 9.46
C ASP A 475 -9.61 31.47 10.54
N ASP A 476 -8.33 31.79 10.77
CA ASP A 476 -7.87 32.78 11.76
C ASP A 476 -8.29 34.23 11.40
N THR A 477 -9.00 34.43 10.29
CA THR A 477 -9.34 35.74 9.74
C THR A 477 -10.68 36.30 10.23
N THR A 478 -11.54 35.47 10.83
CA THR A 478 -12.85 35.89 11.34
C THR A 478 -12.97 35.65 12.85
N PRO A 479 -13.19 36.71 13.67
CA PRO A 479 -13.40 36.57 15.11
C PRO A 479 -14.71 35.88 15.51
N SER A 480 -15.56 35.51 14.55
CA SER A 480 -16.78 34.75 14.78
C SER A 480 -16.56 33.29 14.41
N SER A 481 -16.66 32.39 15.38
CA SER A 481 -16.73 30.94 15.16
C SER A 481 -18.00 30.59 14.37
N SER A 482 -18.00 30.78 13.05
CA SER A 482 -19.12 30.36 12.20
C SER A 482 -19.04 28.85 12.00
N TYR A 483 -19.91 28.12 12.68
CA TYR A 483 -20.04 26.68 12.50
C TYR A 483 -21.00 26.38 11.35
N ALA A 484 -20.56 25.60 10.36
CA ALA A 484 -21.46 25.10 9.32
C ALA A 484 -22.21 23.87 9.85
N THR A 485 -23.53 23.87 9.75
CA THR A 485 -24.38 22.80 10.28
C THR A 485 -25.06 22.02 9.16
N LEU A 486 -25.16 20.71 9.33
CA LEU A 486 -25.92 19.80 8.46
C LEU A 486 -26.89 18.98 9.33
N THR A 487 -28.18 19.27 9.22
CA THR A 487 -29.23 18.55 9.95
C THR A 487 -29.48 17.17 9.35
N TYR A 488 -30.21 16.29 10.05
CA TYR A 488 -30.62 14.99 9.47
C TYR A 488 -31.50 15.17 8.23
N SER A 489 -32.41 16.14 8.22
CA SER A 489 -33.21 16.47 7.04
C SER A 489 -32.35 16.97 5.89
N ASP A 490 -31.42 17.89 6.15
CA ASP A 490 -30.52 18.42 5.11
C ASP A 490 -29.62 17.32 4.54
N LEU A 491 -29.07 16.47 5.41
CA LEU A 491 -28.22 15.34 5.00
C LEU A 491 -29.01 14.36 4.14
N ASN A 492 -30.20 13.94 4.58
CA ASN A 492 -31.03 13.01 3.82
C ASN A 492 -31.42 13.57 2.44
N ALA A 493 -31.77 14.86 2.37
CA ALA A 493 -32.11 15.53 1.11
C ALA A 493 -30.90 15.67 0.19
N ALA A 494 -29.74 16.07 0.72
CA ALA A 494 -28.50 16.21 -0.05
C ALA A 494 -28.03 14.84 -0.59
N VAL A 495 -28.04 13.80 0.25
CA VAL A 495 -27.70 12.42 -0.13
C VAL A 495 -28.62 11.93 -1.24
N GLN A 496 -29.92 12.22 -1.17
CA GLN A 496 -30.86 11.87 -2.23
C GLN A 496 -30.47 12.53 -3.56
N ARG A 497 -30.29 13.86 -3.57
CA ARG A 497 -29.93 14.61 -4.79
C ARG A 497 -28.60 14.12 -5.37
N MET A 498 -27.57 14.02 -4.54
CA MET A 498 -26.24 13.59 -4.98
C MET A 498 -26.24 12.13 -5.48
N SER A 499 -27.04 11.25 -4.89
CA SER A 499 -27.15 9.86 -5.36
C SER A 499 -27.74 9.77 -6.77
N VAL A 500 -28.75 10.59 -7.08
CA VAL A 500 -29.34 10.67 -8.43
C VAL A 500 -28.33 11.27 -9.41
N ALA A 501 -27.70 12.39 -9.04
CA ALA A 501 -26.67 13.05 -9.84
C ALA A 501 -25.51 12.13 -10.22
N LEU A 502 -25.04 11.30 -9.28
CA LEU A 502 -24.00 10.32 -9.55
C LEU A 502 -24.46 9.27 -10.57
N LEU A 503 -25.71 8.78 -10.43
CA LEU A 503 -26.27 7.76 -11.31
C LEU A 503 -26.55 8.24 -12.75
N ASP A 504 -26.58 9.55 -12.99
CA ASP A 504 -26.62 10.10 -14.36
C ASP A 504 -25.31 9.85 -15.12
N THR A 505 -24.22 9.61 -14.40
CA THR A 505 -22.87 9.46 -14.98
C THR A 505 -22.29 8.07 -14.82
N VAL A 506 -22.56 7.41 -13.68
CA VAL A 506 -22.04 6.08 -13.34
C VAL A 506 -23.17 5.10 -13.09
N SER A 507 -22.90 3.80 -13.23
CA SER A 507 -23.87 2.74 -12.98
C SER A 507 -23.72 2.18 -11.56
N ARG A 508 -24.83 1.66 -11.02
CA ARG A 508 -24.81 0.91 -9.76
C ARG A 508 -23.73 -0.20 -9.81
N GLY A 509 -22.96 -0.34 -8.74
CA GLY A 509 -21.82 -1.25 -8.65
C GLY A 509 -20.49 -0.66 -9.14
N ASP A 510 -20.52 0.48 -9.84
CA ASP A 510 -19.29 1.17 -10.24
C ASP A 510 -18.52 1.68 -9.02
N THR A 511 -17.20 1.71 -9.19
CA THR A 511 -16.30 2.29 -8.20
C THR A 511 -16.08 3.78 -8.49
N VAL A 512 -16.25 4.61 -7.47
CA VAL A 512 -16.08 6.07 -7.54
C VAL A 512 -15.02 6.52 -6.55
N LEU A 513 -14.03 7.23 -7.06
CA LEU A 513 -12.98 7.83 -6.26
C LEU A 513 -13.46 9.14 -5.64
N LEU A 514 -13.31 9.32 -4.33
CA LEU A 514 -13.73 10.52 -3.62
C LEU A 514 -12.50 11.31 -3.16
N LEU A 515 -12.22 12.42 -3.84
CA LEU A 515 -11.10 13.34 -3.59
C LEU A 515 -11.64 14.68 -3.08
N ALA A 516 -12.30 14.64 -1.93
CA ALA A 516 -12.80 15.82 -1.23
C ALA A 516 -11.98 16.07 0.04
N SER A 517 -11.70 17.34 0.33
CA SER A 517 -11.11 17.74 1.61
C SER A 517 -12.03 17.33 2.78
N PRO A 518 -11.48 17.09 3.99
CA PRO A 518 -12.29 16.84 5.16
C PRO A 518 -13.34 17.95 5.36
N GLY A 519 -14.58 17.56 5.65
CA GLY A 519 -15.69 18.48 5.79
C GLY A 519 -17.05 17.85 5.47
N LEU A 520 -18.09 18.68 5.48
CA LEU A 520 -19.48 18.23 5.25
C LEU A 520 -19.69 17.68 3.83
N ARG A 521 -18.91 18.13 2.83
CA ARG A 521 -18.99 17.59 1.46
C ARG A 521 -18.62 16.12 1.40
N LEU A 522 -17.53 15.72 2.07
CA LEU A 522 -17.11 14.31 2.11
C LEU A 522 -18.15 13.45 2.84
N VAL A 523 -18.74 13.96 3.93
CA VAL A 523 -19.86 13.29 4.63
C VAL A 523 -21.01 12.98 3.66
N LYS A 524 -21.49 13.99 2.91
CA LYS A 524 -22.58 13.80 1.95
C LYS A 524 -22.23 12.76 0.87
N LEU A 525 -21.01 12.81 0.32
CA LEU A 525 -20.55 11.88 -0.72
C LEU A 525 -20.51 10.42 -0.25
N ILE A 526 -20.02 10.18 0.97
CA ILE A 526 -19.93 8.84 1.57
C ILE A 526 -21.31 8.18 1.66
N PHE A 527 -22.34 8.92 2.11
CA PHE A 527 -23.71 8.40 2.17
C PHE A 527 -24.39 8.37 0.78
N ALA A 528 -24.11 9.33 -0.11
CA ALA A 528 -24.63 9.35 -1.48
C ALA A 528 -24.19 8.12 -2.28
N CYS A 529 -22.93 7.69 -2.15
CA CYS A 529 -22.45 6.46 -2.76
C CYS A 529 -23.20 5.23 -2.24
N GLN A 530 -23.46 5.13 -0.92
CA GLN A 530 -24.21 4.01 -0.36
C GLN A 530 -25.64 3.95 -0.91
N ARG A 531 -26.31 5.11 -0.95
CA ARG A 531 -27.67 5.24 -1.48
C ARG A 531 -27.74 4.95 -2.99
N ALA A 532 -26.72 5.33 -3.75
CA ALA A 532 -26.61 5.05 -5.17
C ALA A 532 -26.21 3.59 -5.49
N GLY A 533 -25.78 2.82 -4.47
CA GLY A 533 -25.28 1.46 -4.69
C GLY A 533 -23.90 1.43 -5.35
N LEU A 534 -23.04 2.40 -5.04
CA LEU A 534 -21.69 2.58 -5.59
C LEU A 534 -20.62 2.16 -4.59
N VAL A 535 -19.44 1.78 -5.08
CA VAL A 535 -18.27 1.50 -4.25
C VAL A 535 -17.44 2.79 -4.09
N ALA A 536 -17.43 3.36 -2.90
CA ALA A 536 -16.67 4.57 -2.57
C ALA A 536 -15.20 4.25 -2.28
N VAL A 537 -14.30 5.09 -2.79
CA VAL A 537 -12.86 5.04 -2.48
C VAL A 537 -12.40 6.42 -1.99
N PRO A 538 -12.52 6.73 -0.69
CA PRO A 538 -12.09 8.03 -0.15
C PRO A 538 -10.57 8.13 -0.08
N ILE A 539 -10.02 9.18 -0.67
CA ILE A 539 -8.58 9.47 -0.65
C ILE A 539 -8.37 10.96 -0.40
N VAL A 540 -7.34 11.29 0.38
CA VAL A 540 -6.91 12.67 0.55
C VAL A 540 -6.52 13.26 -0.80
N PRO A 541 -7.09 14.38 -1.24
CA PRO A 541 -6.62 15.04 -2.45
C PRO A 541 -5.14 15.44 -2.27
N PRO A 542 -4.21 14.88 -3.07
CA PRO A 542 -2.80 15.26 -2.97
C PRO A 542 -2.60 16.70 -3.43
N HIS A 543 -1.54 17.38 -2.97
CA HIS A 543 -1.25 18.71 -3.51
C HIS A 543 -0.89 18.60 -5.01
N PRO A 544 -1.52 19.37 -5.92
CA PRO A 544 -1.34 19.21 -7.37
C PRO A 544 0.12 19.29 -7.85
N SER A 545 0.96 20.09 -7.19
CA SER A 545 2.38 20.25 -7.53
C SER A 545 3.33 19.22 -6.92
N ASN A 546 2.85 18.31 -6.06
CA ASN A 546 3.71 17.33 -5.37
C ASN A 546 3.56 15.93 -5.99
N LEU A 547 4.49 15.56 -6.88
CA LEU A 547 4.47 14.27 -7.58
C LEU A 547 4.60 13.07 -6.62
N ALA A 548 5.37 13.20 -5.53
CA ALA A 548 5.50 12.13 -4.54
C ALA A 548 4.16 11.86 -3.80
N ALA A 549 3.34 12.90 -3.60
CA ALA A 549 2.02 12.80 -2.99
C ALA A 549 1.00 12.07 -3.88
N HIS A 550 1.20 12.07 -5.21
CA HIS A 550 0.30 11.40 -6.16
C HIS A 550 0.47 9.88 -6.19
N ARG A 551 1.55 9.31 -5.61
CA ARG A 551 1.81 7.87 -5.66
C ARG A 551 0.65 7.04 -5.12
N HIS A 552 0.07 7.45 -3.99
CA HIS A 552 -1.05 6.73 -3.39
C HIS A 552 -2.32 6.81 -4.26
N LEU A 553 -2.62 8.01 -4.78
CA LEU A 553 -3.73 8.25 -5.70
C LEU A 553 -3.60 7.39 -6.97
N LEU A 554 -2.45 7.41 -7.62
CA LEU A 554 -2.19 6.62 -8.83
C LEU A 554 -2.34 5.12 -8.57
N ARG A 555 -1.81 4.65 -7.45
CA ARG A 555 -1.99 3.26 -7.04
C ARG A 555 -3.45 2.92 -6.85
N ALA A 556 -4.22 3.78 -6.18
CA ALA A 556 -5.63 3.54 -5.98
C ALA A 556 -6.42 3.52 -7.28
N VAL A 557 -6.13 4.42 -8.21
CA VAL A 557 -6.71 4.39 -9.56
C VAL A 557 -6.38 3.08 -10.26
N SER A 558 -5.13 2.63 -10.20
CA SER A 558 -4.70 1.38 -10.81
C SER A 558 -5.35 0.14 -10.17
N GLN A 559 -5.50 0.12 -8.84
CA GLN A 559 -6.02 -1.04 -8.11
C GLN A 559 -7.55 -1.13 -8.17
N THR A 560 -8.23 0.02 -8.19
CA THR A 560 -9.70 0.09 -8.09
C THR A 560 -10.38 0.31 -9.43
N SER A 561 -9.63 0.75 -10.47
CA SER A 561 -10.16 1.03 -11.81
C SER A 561 -11.47 1.83 -11.77
N PRO A 562 -11.48 3.03 -11.13
CA PRO A 562 -12.72 3.75 -10.87
C PRO A 562 -13.35 4.24 -12.18
N ALA A 563 -14.68 4.17 -12.27
CA ALA A 563 -15.45 4.66 -13.41
C ALA A 563 -15.47 6.20 -13.46
N ALA A 564 -15.43 6.84 -12.29
CA ALA A 564 -15.36 8.29 -12.16
C ALA A 564 -14.59 8.71 -10.89
N ALA A 565 -14.16 9.96 -10.86
CA ALA A 565 -13.56 10.62 -9.70
C ALA A 565 -14.28 11.92 -9.38
N VAL A 566 -14.62 12.12 -8.11
CA VAL A 566 -15.26 13.34 -7.60
C VAL A 566 -14.24 14.21 -6.88
N ALA A 567 -14.14 15.48 -7.22
CA ALA A 567 -13.25 16.45 -6.56
C ALA A 567 -13.78 17.89 -6.68
N ASP A 568 -13.16 18.84 -5.97
CA ASP A 568 -13.43 20.26 -6.17
C ASP A 568 -13.01 20.72 -7.58
N ALA A 569 -13.79 21.64 -8.18
CA ALA A 569 -13.54 22.12 -9.54
C ALA A 569 -12.14 22.74 -9.72
N SER A 570 -11.65 23.44 -8.69
CA SER A 570 -10.30 24.02 -8.66
C SER A 570 -9.21 22.95 -8.68
N TYR A 571 -9.40 21.85 -7.94
CA TYR A 571 -8.47 20.72 -7.95
C TYR A 571 -8.44 20.03 -9.34
N ILE A 572 -9.62 19.84 -9.94
CA ILE A 572 -9.73 19.26 -11.29
C ILE A 572 -8.99 20.15 -12.30
N SER A 573 -9.22 21.47 -12.30
CA SER A 573 -8.53 22.40 -13.21
C SER A 573 -7.02 22.33 -13.01
N ALA A 574 -6.54 22.47 -11.76
CA ALA A 574 -5.11 22.43 -11.46
C ALA A 574 -4.45 21.13 -11.93
N LEU A 575 -5.14 19.99 -11.81
CA LEU A 575 -4.66 18.70 -12.27
C LEU A 575 -4.60 18.61 -13.81
N MET A 576 -5.60 19.16 -14.51
CA MET A 576 -5.66 19.17 -15.97
C MET A 576 -4.58 20.08 -16.58
N ASP A 577 -4.39 21.24 -15.98
CA ASP A 577 -3.43 22.28 -16.38
C ASP A 577 -1.98 21.94 -15.99
N SER A 578 -1.78 20.97 -15.10
CA SER A 578 -0.44 20.58 -14.66
C SER A 578 0.41 19.95 -15.80
N PRO A 579 1.74 20.20 -15.81
CA PRO A 579 2.62 19.66 -16.85
C PRO A 579 2.62 18.13 -16.88
N PRO A 580 2.96 17.48 -18.01
CA PRO A 580 2.95 16.02 -18.16
C PRO A 580 3.82 15.27 -17.14
N ALA A 581 4.84 15.93 -16.58
CA ALA A 581 5.69 15.38 -15.51
C ALA A 581 4.96 15.25 -14.16
N PHE A 582 3.86 15.98 -13.95
CA PHE A 582 3.13 16.08 -12.69
C PHE A 582 1.76 15.40 -12.70
N SER A 583 1.18 15.18 -13.89
CA SER A 583 -0.11 14.49 -14.05
C SER A 583 0.01 13.30 -14.99
N SER A 584 -0.35 12.12 -14.48
CA SER A 584 -0.28 10.88 -15.25
C SER A 584 -1.39 10.83 -16.31
N ALA A 585 -1.10 10.17 -17.44
CA ALA A 585 -2.11 9.90 -18.47
C ALA A 585 -3.32 9.12 -17.91
N ALA A 586 -3.15 8.34 -16.84
CA ALA A 586 -4.25 7.63 -16.18
C ALA A 586 -5.22 8.61 -15.51
N LEU A 587 -4.73 9.64 -14.81
CA LEU A 587 -5.59 10.65 -14.16
C LEU A 587 -6.32 11.52 -15.17
N LYS A 588 -5.68 11.89 -16.29
CA LYS A 588 -6.33 12.68 -17.35
C LYS A 588 -7.42 11.91 -18.10
N ARG A 589 -7.41 10.57 -18.04
CA ARG A 589 -8.43 9.70 -18.66
C ARG A 589 -9.63 9.41 -17.75
N LEU A 590 -9.54 9.72 -16.46
CA LEU A 590 -10.67 9.54 -15.55
C LEU A 590 -11.80 10.50 -15.92
N ARG A 591 -13.03 10.03 -15.73
CA ARG A 591 -14.20 10.91 -15.81
C ARG A 591 -14.28 11.71 -14.51
N TRP A 592 -14.02 13.01 -14.58
CA TRP A 592 -14.05 13.90 -13.41
C TRP A 592 -15.42 14.54 -13.22
N LEU A 593 -15.89 14.51 -11.97
CA LEU A 593 -17.15 15.09 -11.53
C LEU A 593 -16.86 16.18 -10.49
N PRO A 594 -17.09 17.46 -10.82
CA PRO A 594 -17.01 18.54 -9.85
C PRO A 594 -18.04 18.34 -8.73
N VAL A 595 -17.61 18.34 -7.46
CA VAL A 595 -18.51 18.16 -6.32
C VAL A 595 -19.63 19.20 -6.28
N GLY A 596 -19.36 20.43 -6.70
CA GLY A 596 -20.35 21.50 -6.77
C GLY A 596 -21.54 21.17 -7.69
N LEU A 597 -21.30 20.48 -8.82
CA LEU A 597 -22.39 20.08 -9.72
C LEU A 597 -23.33 19.06 -9.07
N LEU A 598 -22.82 18.22 -8.18
CA LEU A 598 -23.62 17.25 -7.42
C LEU A 598 -24.47 17.94 -6.35
N GLU A 599 -24.05 19.10 -5.84
CA GLU A 599 -24.79 19.88 -4.85
C GLU A 599 -25.91 20.73 -5.48
N THR A 600 -25.74 21.18 -6.72
CA THR A 600 -26.60 22.19 -7.38
C THR A 600 -27.74 21.64 -8.24
N ILE A 601 -27.87 20.32 -8.44
CA ILE A 601 -28.99 19.79 -9.25
C ILE A 601 -30.30 20.13 -8.52
N PRO A 602 -31.18 20.97 -9.11
CA PRO A 602 -32.49 21.22 -8.51
C PRO A 602 -33.21 19.88 -8.41
N ALA A 603 -33.83 19.59 -7.26
CA ALA A 603 -34.93 18.64 -7.29
C ALA A 603 -35.89 19.19 -8.33
N GLY A 604 -36.07 18.49 -9.46
CA GLY A 604 -36.84 19.03 -10.58
C GLY A 604 -38.14 19.62 -10.04
N ASP A 605 -38.31 20.93 -10.24
CA ASP A 605 -39.59 21.57 -10.05
C ASP A 605 -40.59 20.76 -10.88
N GLY A 606 -41.61 20.23 -10.20
CA GLY A 606 -42.83 19.88 -10.89
C GLY A 606 -43.37 21.17 -11.49
N GLY A 607 -43.01 21.44 -12.74
CA GLY A 607 -43.63 22.50 -13.52
C GLY A 607 -45.14 22.29 -13.52
N GLU A 608 -45.87 23.33 -13.14
CA GLU A 608 -47.31 23.37 -12.92
C GLU A 608 -48.17 23.23 -14.20
N ASP A 609 -47.63 22.75 -15.33
CA ASP A 609 -48.35 22.72 -16.61
C ASP A 609 -48.44 21.31 -17.24
N ASP A 610 -48.95 20.33 -16.49
CA ASP A 610 -49.60 19.14 -17.08
C ASP A 610 -50.85 18.74 -16.27
N PRO A 611 -52.07 18.91 -16.81
CA PRO A 611 -53.30 18.64 -16.09
C PRO A 611 -53.62 17.14 -16.12
N SER A 612 -53.01 16.37 -15.22
CA SER A 612 -53.61 15.16 -14.63
C SER A 612 -52.93 14.73 -13.33
N PRO A 613 -53.35 15.27 -12.17
CA PRO A 613 -52.88 14.83 -10.86
C PRO A 613 -54.00 14.10 -10.12
N ALA A 614 -54.28 12.87 -10.52
CA ALA A 614 -55.02 11.93 -9.68
C ALA A 614 -54.38 10.54 -9.84
N THR A 615 -54.02 9.90 -8.73
CA THR A 615 -53.44 8.54 -8.63
C THR A 615 -51.97 8.31 -9.03
N ARG A 616 -51.06 9.22 -8.66
CA ARG A 616 -49.70 8.80 -8.28
C ARG A 616 -49.32 9.37 -6.92
N THR A 617 -49.91 8.78 -5.87
CA THR A 617 -49.23 8.69 -4.58
C THR A 617 -47.78 8.23 -4.84
N PRO A 618 -46.75 8.86 -4.23
CA PRO A 618 -45.42 8.28 -4.22
C PRO A 618 -45.52 7.00 -3.38
N THR A 619 -45.93 5.90 -4.01
CA THR A 619 -45.73 4.57 -3.46
C THR A 619 -44.24 4.48 -3.12
N ALA A 620 -43.96 4.14 -1.87
CA ALA A 620 -42.62 3.98 -1.35
C ALA A 620 -41.79 3.15 -2.36
N ARG A 621 -40.94 3.82 -3.15
CA ARG A 621 -39.98 3.12 -3.99
C ARG A 621 -39.07 2.37 -3.01
N CYS A 622 -39.09 1.04 -3.06
CA CYS A 622 -38.15 0.21 -2.32
C CYS A 622 -36.74 0.76 -2.50
N TYR A 623 -35.99 0.86 -1.40
CA TYR A 623 -34.58 1.23 -1.42
C TYR A 623 -33.84 0.42 -2.50
N LYS A 624 -33.18 1.11 -3.45
CA LYS A 624 -32.40 0.50 -4.55
C LYS A 624 -30.87 0.57 -4.34
N GLY A 625 -30.41 1.11 -3.20
CA GLY A 625 -28.98 1.32 -2.90
C GLY A 625 -28.23 0.02 -2.63
N CYS A 626 -27.10 0.10 -1.92
CA CYS A 626 -26.31 -1.07 -1.52
C CYS A 626 -27.14 -2.06 -0.69
N ALA A 627 -27.21 -3.31 -1.11
CA ALA A 627 -27.66 -4.41 -0.26
C ALA A 627 -26.57 -4.75 0.78
N ALA A 628 -26.94 -5.42 1.88
CA ALA A 628 -26.01 -5.73 2.98
C ALA A 628 -24.76 -6.51 2.53
N GLY A 629 -24.89 -7.42 1.57
CA GLY A 629 -23.77 -8.23 1.05
C GLY A 629 -22.91 -7.53 -0.01
N GLU A 630 -23.27 -6.33 -0.45
CA GLU A 630 -22.55 -5.64 -1.52
C GLU A 630 -21.40 -4.80 -0.97
N ALA A 631 -20.30 -4.77 -1.71
CA ALA A 631 -19.20 -3.85 -1.46
C ALA A 631 -19.72 -2.41 -1.55
N TYR A 632 -19.36 -1.61 -0.55
CA TYR A 632 -19.74 -0.21 -0.45
C TYR A 632 -18.51 0.69 -0.33
N LEU A 633 -17.45 0.20 0.31
CA LEU A 633 -16.28 1.00 0.61
C LEU A 633 -15.01 0.19 0.36
N ILE A 634 -14.05 0.81 -0.33
CA ILE A 634 -12.67 0.35 -0.35
C ILE A 634 -11.87 1.25 0.57
N GLN A 635 -11.48 0.69 1.72
CA GLN A 635 -10.75 1.39 2.77
C GLN A 635 -9.28 0.98 2.71
N TYR A 636 -8.38 1.96 2.57
CA TYR A 636 -6.95 1.65 2.61
C TYR A 636 -6.45 1.52 4.04
N THR A 637 -5.68 0.47 4.32
CA THR A 637 -4.97 0.35 5.60
C THR A 637 -3.91 1.45 5.74
N SER A 638 -3.47 1.76 6.97
CA SER A 638 -2.50 2.85 7.20
C SER A 638 -1.11 2.63 6.57
N GLY A 639 -0.72 1.40 6.23
CA GLY A 639 0.60 1.09 5.63
C GLY A 639 1.79 1.16 6.60
N ALA A 640 1.58 0.95 7.90
CA ALA A 640 2.65 0.97 8.91
C ALA A 640 3.70 -0.16 8.69
N THR A 641 3.25 -1.36 8.31
CA THR A 641 4.08 -2.57 8.15
C THR A 641 4.41 -2.90 6.69
N GLY A 642 4.08 -2.01 5.75
CA GLY A 642 4.28 -2.24 4.32
C GLY A 642 3.53 -1.24 3.47
N GLU A 643 3.01 -1.68 2.34
CA GLU A 643 2.11 -0.88 1.53
C GLU A 643 0.67 -0.95 2.07
N ALA A 644 -0.01 0.19 2.06
CA ALA A 644 -1.43 0.28 2.40
C ALA A 644 -2.27 -0.61 1.46
N ARG A 645 -3.07 -1.52 2.05
CA ARG A 645 -3.86 -2.53 1.34
C ARG A 645 -5.32 -2.06 1.15
N PRO A 646 -5.96 -2.33 0.00
CA PRO A 646 -7.36 -1.97 -0.24
C PRO A 646 -8.33 -2.98 0.38
N VAL A 647 -8.85 -2.71 1.57
CA VAL A 647 -9.82 -3.56 2.27
C VAL A 647 -11.22 -3.35 1.67
N VAL A 648 -11.89 -4.43 1.28
CA VAL A 648 -13.23 -4.42 0.69
C VAL A 648 -14.29 -4.57 1.78
N VAL A 649 -14.97 -3.49 2.11
CA VAL A 649 -16.01 -3.44 3.14
C VAL A 649 -17.40 -3.48 2.50
N THR A 650 -18.23 -4.40 2.97
CA THR A 650 -19.65 -4.47 2.57
C THR A 650 -20.50 -3.51 3.38
N ALA A 651 -21.65 -3.11 2.82
CA ALA A 651 -22.57 -2.20 3.51
C ALA A 651 -23.09 -2.81 4.83
N GLY A 652 -23.34 -4.12 4.86
CA GLY A 652 -23.78 -4.86 6.04
C GLY A 652 -22.69 -5.02 7.10
N ALA A 653 -21.44 -5.29 6.70
CA ALA A 653 -20.32 -5.36 7.63
C ALA A 653 -20.10 -4.01 8.32
N ALA A 654 -20.15 -2.90 7.56
CA ALA A 654 -20.05 -1.56 8.12
C ALA A 654 -21.21 -1.26 9.11
N ALA A 655 -22.45 -1.59 8.73
CA ALA A 655 -23.62 -1.37 9.57
C ALA A 655 -23.61 -2.22 10.85
N HIS A 656 -23.14 -3.47 10.77
CA HIS A 656 -22.92 -4.31 11.94
C HIS A 656 -21.85 -3.72 12.86
N ASN A 657 -20.70 -3.32 12.30
CA ASN A 657 -19.59 -2.81 13.09
C ASN A 657 -19.95 -1.55 13.91
N VAL A 658 -20.64 -0.59 13.29
CA VAL A 658 -21.04 0.63 14.00
C VAL A 658 -22.21 0.41 14.97
N ARG A 659 -23.04 -0.63 14.79
CA ARG A 659 -24.02 -1.03 15.82
C ARG A 659 -23.36 -1.64 17.04
N ALA A 660 -22.39 -2.53 16.83
CA ALA A 660 -21.57 -3.09 17.90
C ALA A 660 -20.85 -1.98 18.68
N ALA A 661 -20.25 -1.01 17.96
CA ALA A 661 -19.62 0.17 18.57
C ALA A 661 -20.61 1.06 19.34
N ARG A 662 -21.81 1.33 18.78
CA ARG A 662 -22.87 2.09 19.46
C ARG A 662 -23.19 1.49 20.82
N LYS A 663 -23.42 0.16 20.85
CA LYS A 663 -23.74 -0.58 22.07
C LYS A 663 -22.58 -0.55 23.06
N ALA A 664 -21.35 -0.81 22.59
CA ALA A 664 -20.16 -0.85 23.44
C ALA A 664 -19.83 0.51 24.08
N TYR A 665 -20.02 1.61 23.35
CA TYR A 665 -19.76 2.97 23.83
C TYR A 665 -20.96 3.63 24.51
N GLY A 666 -22.09 2.93 24.61
CA GLY A 666 -23.32 3.46 25.23
C GLY A 666 -23.88 4.68 24.52
N LEU A 667 -23.71 4.76 23.19
CA LEU A 667 -24.19 5.92 22.43
C LEU A 667 -25.70 5.88 22.26
N CYS A 668 -26.29 7.05 22.45
CA CYS A 668 -27.72 7.33 22.35
C CYS A 668 -27.92 8.58 21.48
N PRO A 669 -29.15 8.99 21.16
CA PRO A 669 -29.35 10.09 20.24
C PRO A 669 -28.96 11.40 20.93
N GLY A 670 -29.07 11.51 22.25
CA GLY A 670 -28.55 12.66 23.00
C GLY A 670 -27.01 12.76 23.04
N SER A 671 -26.28 11.79 22.49
CA SER A 671 -24.82 11.83 22.49
C SER A 671 -24.28 12.87 21.52
N VAL A 672 -23.20 13.53 21.93
CA VAL A 672 -22.45 14.51 21.12
C VAL A 672 -21.02 14.01 20.98
N VAL A 673 -20.61 13.75 19.73
CA VAL A 673 -19.28 13.28 19.38
C VAL A 673 -18.44 14.45 18.91
N VAL A 674 -17.23 14.63 19.44
CA VAL A 674 -16.24 15.56 18.88
C VAL A 674 -15.12 14.75 18.23
N SER A 675 -14.79 15.05 16.97
CA SER A 675 -13.72 14.36 16.25
C SER A 675 -12.97 15.28 15.29
N TRP A 676 -11.64 15.26 15.37
CA TRP A 676 -10.74 15.84 14.37
C TRP A 676 -10.05 14.75 13.55
N LEU A 677 -10.47 13.49 13.69
CA LEU A 677 -9.85 12.38 13.01
C LEU A 677 -10.06 12.48 11.50
N PRO A 678 -9.07 12.08 10.68
CA PRO A 678 -9.22 12.17 9.25
C PRO A 678 -10.36 11.28 8.75
N GLN A 679 -11.31 11.87 8.03
CA GLN A 679 -12.52 11.20 7.51
C GLN A 679 -12.24 10.14 6.41
N TYR A 680 -11.01 10.05 5.93
CA TYR A 680 -10.53 9.04 4.98
C TYR A 680 -9.80 7.87 5.66
N HIS A 681 -9.53 7.98 6.95
CA HIS A 681 -8.98 6.88 7.76
C HIS A 681 -10.13 6.11 8.40
N ASP A 682 -9.90 4.81 8.65
CA ASP A 682 -10.89 3.86 9.14
C ASP A 682 -11.77 4.40 10.29
N CYS A 683 -11.15 4.85 11.38
CA CYS A 683 -11.84 5.34 12.55
C CYS A 683 -12.59 6.64 12.28
N GLY A 684 -11.97 7.63 11.65
CA GLY A 684 -12.65 8.89 11.32
C GLY A 684 -13.88 8.65 10.43
N LEU A 685 -13.76 7.75 9.45
CA LEU A 685 -14.84 7.37 8.54
C LEU A 685 -15.97 6.61 9.26
N MET A 686 -15.64 5.57 10.03
CA MET A 686 -16.64 4.76 10.73
C MET A 686 -17.38 5.55 11.82
N PHE A 687 -16.76 6.57 12.41
CA PHE A 687 -17.46 7.49 13.32
C PHE A 687 -18.52 8.36 12.62
N LEU A 688 -18.40 8.61 11.31
CA LEU A 688 -19.47 9.25 10.54
C LEU A 688 -20.70 8.32 10.47
N LEU A 689 -20.47 7.05 10.17
CA LEU A 689 -21.52 6.02 10.10
C LEU A 689 -22.14 5.78 11.48
N LEU A 690 -21.31 5.69 12.53
CA LEU A 690 -21.72 5.56 13.92
C LEU A 690 -22.64 6.70 14.37
N THR A 691 -22.33 7.93 13.97
CA THR A 691 -23.16 9.10 14.28
C THR A 691 -24.58 8.92 13.74
N VAL A 692 -24.71 8.51 12.48
CA VAL A 692 -26.00 8.27 11.83
C VAL A 692 -26.75 7.11 12.48
N VAL A 693 -26.08 5.99 12.79
CA VAL A 693 -26.70 4.83 13.46
C VAL A 693 -27.14 5.16 14.90
N SER A 694 -26.45 6.07 15.57
CA SER A 694 -26.77 6.47 16.95
C SER A 694 -27.86 7.54 17.05
N GLY A 695 -28.21 8.20 15.94
CA GLY A 695 -29.04 9.42 16.00
C GLY A 695 -28.33 10.60 16.68
N ALA A 696 -27.00 10.56 16.80
CA ALA A 696 -26.17 11.49 17.55
C ALA A 696 -25.83 12.76 16.75
N THR A 697 -25.19 13.73 17.40
CA THR A 697 -24.58 14.89 16.72
C THR A 697 -23.06 14.73 16.70
N CYS A 698 -22.41 14.99 15.57
CA CYS A 698 -20.96 14.92 15.44
C CYS A 698 -20.35 16.28 15.03
N VAL A 699 -19.53 16.83 15.91
CA VAL A 699 -18.77 18.06 15.70
C VAL A 699 -17.40 17.70 15.16
N LEU A 700 -17.11 18.19 13.96
CA LEU A 700 -15.95 17.84 13.16
C LEU A 700 -15.01 19.04 13.04
N ALA A 701 -13.72 18.77 13.14
CA ALA A 701 -12.66 19.72 12.80
C ALA A 701 -11.61 19.05 11.89
N SER A 702 -10.75 19.82 11.25
CA SER A 702 -9.69 19.25 10.43
C SER A 702 -8.52 18.72 11.29
N PRO A 703 -7.83 17.63 10.87
CA PRO A 703 -6.62 17.18 11.55
C PRO A 703 -5.52 18.26 11.59
N ALA A 704 -5.45 19.09 10.54
CA ALA A 704 -4.52 20.21 10.47
C ALA A 704 -4.79 21.26 11.55
N ALA A 705 -6.06 21.55 11.82
CA ALA A 705 -6.49 22.47 12.88
C ALA A 705 -6.02 22.00 14.25
N PHE A 706 -6.24 20.72 14.57
CA PHE A 706 -5.76 20.12 15.82
C PHE A 706 -4.23 20.19 15.92
N LEU A 707 -3.49 19.82 14.88
CA LEU A 707 -2.02 19.85 14.91
C LEU A 707 -1.47 21.28 15.05
N ARG A 708 -2.15 22.27 14.47
CA ARG A 708 -1.80 23.68 14.58
C ARG A 708 -2.06 24.18 16.01
N ARG A 709 -3.25 23.90 16.56
CA ARG A 709 -3.71 24.33 17.88
C ARG A 709 -4.36 23.19 18.68
N PRO A 710 -3.57 22.32 19.37
CA PRO A 710 -4.10 21.12 20.03
C PRO A 710 -5.20 21.36 21.06
N ARG A 711 -5.24 22.54 21.69
CA ARG A 711 -6.29 22.93 22.64
C ARG A 711 -7.69 23.05 22.01
N LEU A 712 -7.78 23.31 20.70
CA LEU A 712 -9.05 23.39 19.97
C LEU A 712 -9.94 22.17 20.23
N TRP A 713 -9.36 20.98 20.32
CA TRP A 713 -10.11 19.75 20.60
C TRP A 713 -10.88 19.84 21.92
N LEU A 714 -10.24 20.27 23.01
CA LEU A 714 -10.88 20.38 24.32
C LEU A 714 -11.87 21.55 24.38
N GLU A 715 -11.59 22.63 23.66
CA GLU A 715 -12.53 23.75 23.53
C GLU A 715 -13.81 23.35 22.79
N LEU A 716 -13.72 22.48 21.78
CA LEU A 716 -14.91 21.92 21.12
C LEU A 716 -15.66 20.94 22.02
N VAL A 717 -14.95 20.16 22.84
CA VAL A 717 -15.59 19.30 23.86
C VAL A 717 -16.41 20.14 24.83
N ASP A 718 -15.82 21.20 25.37
CA ASP A 718 -16.48 22.13 26.29
C ASP A 718 -17.64 22.89 25.60
N ALA A 719 -17.38 23.53 24.46
CA ALA A 719 -18.36 24.37 23.77
C ALA A 719 -19.64 23.63 23.35
N PHE A 720 -19.55 22.34 23.04
CA PHE A 720 -20.69 21.52 22.60
C PHE A 720 -21.15 20.52 23.67
N GLY A 721 -20.56 20.53 24.87
CA GLY A 721 -20.87 19.56 25.92
C GLY A 721 -20.70 18.11 25.44
N ALA A 722 -19.60 17.83 24.73
CA ALA A 722 -19.40 16.54 24.09
C ALA A 722 -19.38 15.41 25.12
N THR A 723 -20.06 14.31 24.79
CA THR A 723 -20.17 13.12 25.64
C THR A 723 -19.17 12.04 25.24
N CYS A 724 -18.71 12.05 23.99
CA CYS A 724 -17.82 11.06 23.42
C CYS A 724 -16.78 11.70 22.49
N THR A 725 -15.54 11.21 22.53
CA THR A 725 -14.51 11.65 21.57
C THR A 725 -13.47 10.55 21.32
N PRO A 726 -13.22 10.16 20.05
CA PRO A 726 -12.13 9.26 19.70
C PRO A 726 -10.83 10.02 19.43
N VAL A 727 -9.75 9.61 20.09
CA VAL A 727 -8.41 10.20 19.89
C VAL A 727 -7.30 9.15 19.91
N PRO A 728 -6.33 9.24 18.99
CA PRO A 728 -5.08 8.50 19.07
C PRO A 728 -4.34 8.78 20.37
N SER A 729 -3.70 7.76 20.96
CA SER A 729 -2.93 7.90 22.21
C SER A 729 -1.88 9.01 22.18
N PHE A 730 -1.26 9.29 21.02
CA PHE A 730 -0.28 10.38 20.87
C PHE A 730 -0.86 11.79 21.14
N ALA A 731 -2.18 11.97 21.02
CA ALA A 731 -2.82 13.27 21.19
C ALA A 731 -2.70 13.79 22.62
N LEU A 732 -2.73 12.90 23.62
CA LEU A 732 -2.65 13.26 25.04
C LEU A 732 -1.36 14.03 25.38
N PRO A 733 -0.14 13.48 25.16
CA PRO A 733 1.09 14.20 25.44
C PRO A 733 1.27 15.46 24.58
N LEU A 734 0.75 15.48 23.34
CA LEU A 734 0.79 16.67 22.49
C LEU A 734 -0.02 17.82 23.09
N VAL A 735 -1.23 17.53 23.59
CA VAL A 735 -2.10 18.51 24.24
C VAL A 735 -1.50 18.95 25.57
N LEU A 736 -0.93 18.06 26.37
CA LEU A 736 -0.23 18.43 27.61
C LEU A 736 0.90 19.42 27.33
N ARG A 737 1.68 19.20 26.26
CA ARG A 737 2.84 20.05 25.90
C ARG A 737 2.46 21.39 25.27
N ARG A 738 1.44 21.43 24.39
CA ARG A 738 1.11 22.61 23.56
C ARG A 738 -0.25 23.23 23.83
N GLY A 739 -1.11 22.58 24.61
CA GLY A 739 -2.47 23.02 24.93
C GLY A 739 -2.79 23.09 26.43
N GLY A 740 -1.89 22.59 27.29
CA GLY A 740 -2.01 22.61 28.75
C GLY A 740 -1.68 23.96 29.37
N ARG A 741 -1.94 24.09 30.69
CA ARG A 741 -1.77 25.36 31.44
C ARG A 741 -0.34 25.89 31.42
N ARG A 742 0.65 25.01 31.24
CA ARG A 742 2.09 25.32 31.19
C ARG A 742 2.51 26.11 29.95
N SER A 743 1.66 26.27 28.94
CA SER A 743 1.99 26.97 27.68
C SER A 743 2.04 28.51 27.79
N GLY A 744 1.92 29.09 28.99
CA GLY A 744 2.18 30.53 29.23
C GLY A 744 1.09 31.52 28.78
N ASN A 745 0.05 31.07 28.07
CA ASN A 745 -1.09 31.92 27.68
C ASN A 745 -2.26 31.74 28.67
N VAL A 746 -2.74 32.86 29.23
CA VAL A 746 -3.98 32.92 30.02
C VAL A 746 -5.13 32.47 29.11
N THR A 747 -5.63 31.26 29.33
CA THR A 747 -6.67 30.63 28.51
C THR A 747 -7.96 30.49 29.30
N ARG A 748 -9.11 30.57 28.62
CA ARG A 748 -10.44 30.36 29.23
C ARG A 748 -10.45 29.01 29.98
N PRO A 749 -11.02 28.96 31.21
CA PRO A 749 -11.27 27.69 31.90
C PRO A 749 -12.08 26.74 31.01
N LEU A 750 -11.73 25.45 31.05
CA LEU A 750 -12.46 24.39 30.34
C LEU A 750 -13.41 23.70 31.31
N ASP A 751 -14.56 23.26 30.81
CA ASP A 751 -15.42 22.27 31.46
C ASP A 751 -15.49 21.01 30.58
N LEU A 752 -15.08 19.89 31.15
CA LEU A 752 -15.03 18.56 30.53
C LEU A 752 -15.94 17.57 31.26
N GLY A 753 -16.78 18.04 32.20
CA GLY A 753 -17.67 17.21 33.01
C GLY A 753 -18.76 16.49 32.22
N SER A 754 -19.03 16.91 30.98
CA SER A 754 -19.93 16.23 30.04
C SER A 754 -19.32 14.95 29.46
N LEU A 755 -17.98 14.82 29.44
CA LEU A 755 -17.31 13.74 28.75
C LEU A 755 -17.48 12.43 29.52
N ARG A 756 -18.16 11.46 28.89
CA ARG A 756 -18.42 10.13 29.44
C ARG A 756 -17.54 9.06 28.80
N ASN A 757 -17.03 9.32 27.60
CA ASN A 757 -16.31 8.34 26.81
C ASN A 757 -15.15 8.98 26.03
N LEU A 758 -13.95 8.98 26.62
CA LEU A 758 -12.69 9.34 25.98
C LEU A 758 -12.08 8.08 25.37
N ILE A 759 -12.39 7.86 24.09
CA ILE A 759 -12.00 6.64 23.36
C ILE A 759 -10.54 6.78 22.92
N LEU A 760 -9.66 6.03 23.58
CA LEU A 760 -8.25 5.98 23.25
C LEU A 760 -8.03 4.87 22.22
N ILE A 761 -7.60 5.28 21.03
CA ILE A 761 -7.32 4.40 19.90
C ILE A 761 -5.85 4.46 19.51
N ASN A 762 -5.44 3.57 18.61
CA ASN A 762 -4.06 3.34 18.17
C ASN A 762 -3.15 2.87 19.30
N GLU A 763 -2.44 1.78 19.03
CA GLU A 763 -1.52 1.17 19.99
C GLU A 763 -0.10 1.71 19.86
N PRO A 764 0.60 1.82 20.99
CA PRO A 764 0.22 1.38 22.35
C PRO A 764 -0.54 2.46 23.16
N ILE A 765 -1.29 2.04 24.19
CA ILE A 765 -1.99 2.93 25.15
C ILE A 765 -1.32 2.79 26.52
N TYR A 766 -0.46 3.74 26.85
CA TYR A 766 0.30 3.74 28.11
C TYR A 766 -0.49 4.33 29.27
N GLU A 767 -0.50 3.63 30.41
CA GLU A 767 -1.14 4.06 31.66
C GLU A 767 -0.62 5.44 32.10
N SER A 768 0.71 5.64 32.11
CA SER A 768 1.33 6.88 32.58
C SER A 768 0.90 8.13 31.79
N SER A 769 0.72 8.01 30.47
CA SER A 769 0.27 9.12 29.61
C SER A 769 -1.19 9.48 29.87
N VAL A 770 -2.01 8.48 30.18
CA VAL A 770 -3.42 8.68 30.55
C VAL A 770 -3.52 9.31 31.93
N ASP A 771 -2.79 8.79 32.92
CA ASP A 771 -2.77 9.32 34.28
C ASP A 771 -2.31 10.78 34.33
N GLU A 772 -1.29 11.16 33.56
CA GLU A 772 -0.86 12.55 33.46
C GLU A 772 -1.95 13.43 32.86
N PHE A 773 -2.64 12.97 31.82
CA PHE A 773 -3.72 13.70 31.18
C PHE A 773 -4.92 13.89 32.12
N VAL A 774 -5.35 12.81 32.79
CA VAL A 774 -6.43 12.83 33.78
C VAL A 774 -6.07 13.76 34.95
N ARG A 775 -4.82 13.73 35.41
CA ARG A 775 -4.35 14.62 36.49
C ARG A 775 -4.37 16.09 36.10
N GLU A 776 -3.96 16.45 34.88
CA GLU A 776 -3.98 17.84 34.40
C GLU A 776 -5.42 18.36 34.23
N PHE A 777 -6.32 17.54 33.67
CA PHE A 777 -7.67 17.96 33.28
C PHE A 777 -8.77 17.54 34.26
N GLY A 778 -8.47 16.82 35.34
CA GLY A 778 -9.46 16.42 36.35
C GLY A 778 -10.11 17.61 37.06
N ARG A 779 -9.37 18.72 37.24
CA ARG A 779 -9.93 19.99 37.76
C ARG A 779 -10.88 20.68 36.80
N ALA A 780 -10.80 20.35 35.52
CA ALA A 780 -11.75 20.79 34.50
C ALA A 780 -12.95 19.84 34.41
N GLY A 781 -13.10 18.83 35.27
CA GLY A 781 -14.24 17.91 35.29
C GLY A 781 -14.01 16.60 34.53
N LEU A 782 -12.82 16.33 33.99
CA LEU A 782 -12.53 15.05 33.35
C LEU A 782 -12.55 13.90 34.37
N ASP A 783 -13.53 13.01 34.22
CA ASP A 783 -13.69 11.82 35.07
C ASP A 783 -12.76 10.68 34.62
N PRO A 784 -11.91 10.11 35.49
CA PRO A 784 -11.12 8.91 35.18
C PRO A 784 -11.96 7.73 34.65
N ALA A 785 -13.23 7.62 35.04
CA ALA A 785 -14.14 6.58 34.54
C ALA A 785 -14.54 6.77 33.06
N SER A 786 -14.25 7.94 32.49
CA SER A 786 -14.49 8.21 31.07
C SER A 786 -13.44 7.57 30.15
N ILE A 787 -12.31 7.10 30.68
CA ILE A 787 -11.22 6.54 29.88
C ILE A 787 -11.65 5.21 29.25
N SER A 788 -11.60 5.15 27.92
CA SER A 788 -12.05 4.00 27.14
C SER A 788 -10.97 3.54 26.17
N PRO A 789 -10.00 2.74 26.64
CA PRO A 789 -9.03 2.16 25.73
C PRO A 789 -9.73 1.12 24.84
N SER A 790 -9.46 1.20 23.53
CA SER A 790 -10.18 0.44 22.52
C SER A 790 -9.25 -0.12 21.46
N TYR A 791 -9.61 -1.30 20.95
CA TYR A 791 -8.90 -1.99 19.88
C TYR A 791 -9.70 -1.98 18.58
N GLY A 792 -8.98 -1.87 17.47
CA GLY A 792 -9.58 -1.80 16.15
C GLY A 792 -8.59 -1.89 14.98
N LEU A 793 -9.09 -2.38 13.86
CA LEU A 793 -8.35 -2.52 12.60
C LEU A 793 -9.30 -2.44 11.39
N ALA A 794 -8.75 -2.09 10.23
CA ALA A 794 -9.50 -1.91 8.99
C ALA A 794 -10.17 -3.21 8.49
N GLU A 795 -9.52 -4.35 8.72
CA GLU A 795 -9.99 -5.68 8.33
C GLU A 795 -11.30 -6.08 9.04
N ASN A 796 -11.61 -5.45 10.19
CA ASN A 796 -12.88 -5.57 10.89
C ASN A 796 -13.69 -4.26 10.83
N CYS A 797 -13.63 -3.56 9.68
CA CYS A 797 -14.15 -2.20 9.44
C CYS A 797 -13.44 -1.11 10.26
N THR A 798 -13.52 -1.17 11.59
CA THR A 798 -12.72 -0.39 12.55
C THR A 798 -12.81 -1.02 13.93
N PHE A 799 -14.00 -1.11 14.53
CA PHE A 799 -14.16 -1.44 15.95
C PHE A 799 -14.01 -2.95 16.20
N VAL A 800 -13.28 -3.35 17.24
CA VAL A 800 -13.23 -4.75 17.72
C VAL A 800 -13.70 -4.82 19.17
N SER A 801 -13.12 -3.99 20.05
CA SER A 801 -13.41 -4.05 21.48
C SER A 801 -13.09 -2.75 22.20
N THR A 802 -13.61 -2.63 23.43
CA THR A 802 -13.19 -1.63 24.41
C THR A 802 -13.10 -2.27 25.79
N ALA A 803 -12.21 -1.76 26.65
CA ALA A 803 -12.17 -2.15 28.07
C ALA A 803 -13.13 -1.32 28.96
N TRP A 804 -13.75 -0.28 28.38
CA TRP A 804 -14.70 0.57 29.06
C TRP A 804 -15.97 -0.19 29.46
N CYS A 805 -16.51 0.16 30.62
CA CYS A 805 -17.76 -0.37 31.12
C CYS A 805 -18.51 0.79 31.75
N GLY A 806 -19.59 1.24 31.09
CA GLY A 806 -20.37 2.42 31.49
C GLY A 806 -21.19 2.28 32.78
N THR A 807 -20.73 1.47 33.75
CA THR A 807 -21.36 1.32 35.06
C THR A 807 -20.81 2.35 36.06
N THR A 808 -21.62 2.71 37.04
CA THR A 808 -21.40 3.78 38.03
C THR A 808 -20.34 3.50 39.09
N GLU A 809 -19.74 2.30 39.10
CA GLU A 809 -18.66 1.93 40.03
C GLU A 809 -17.32 2.16 39.33
N PRO A 810 -16.54 3.18 39.72
CA PRO A 810 -15.23 3.45 39.12
C PRO A 810 -14.26 2.32 39.48
N LYS A 811 -14.19 1.31 38.61
CA LYS A 811 -13.13 0.30 38.67
C LYS A 811 -11.93 0.84 37.89
N GLN A 812 -10.87 1.15 38.62
CA GLN A 812 -9.58 1.46 38.01
C GLN A 812 -9.19 0.31 37.06
N LEU A 813 -8.88 0.65 35.81
CA LEU A 813 -8.43 -0.32 34.83
C LEU A 813 -7.06 -0.86 35.28
N PRO A 814 -6.85 -2.19 35.31
CA PRO A 814 -5.54 -2.74 35.61
C PRO A 814 -4.55 -2.39 34.50
N SER A 815 -3.25 -2.50 34.79
CA SER A 815 -2.20 -2.37 33.78
C SER A 815 -1.38 -3.64 33.65
N TYR A 816 -0.83 -3.85 32.46
CA TYR A 816 0.08 -4.94 32.15
C TYR A 816 1.22 -4.40 31.29
N LYS A 817 2.47 -4.59 31.74
CA LYS A 817 3.67 -4.05 31.06
C LYS A 817 3.50 -2.55 30.67
N LYS A 818 3.09 -1.69 31.62
CA LYS A 818 2.85 -0.25 31.41
C LYS A 818 1.65 0.10 30.51
N LEU A 819 0.91 -0.87 29.97
CA LEU A 819 -0.22 -0.67 29.06
C LEU A 819 -1.57 -0.84 29.76
N LEU A 820 -2.57 -0.09 29.30
CA LEU A 820 -3.98 -0.29 29.66
C LEU A 820 -4.62 -1.38 28.77
N PRO A 821 -5.66 -2.07 29.25
CA PRO A 821 -6.33 -3.14 28.52
C PRO A 821 -7.16 -2.58 27.37
N SER A 822 -7.19 -3.30 26.23
CA SER A 822 -7.97 -2.91 25.04
C SER A 822 -9.32 -3.63 24.93
N ALA A 823 -9.58 -4.63 25.76
CA ALA A 823 -10.88 -5.29 25.89
C ALA A 823 -11.11 -5.78 27.32
N ARG A 824 -12.37 -5.76 27.75
CA ARG A 824 -12.87 -6.59 28.85
C ARG A 824 -13.57 -7.81 28.25
N LEU A 825 -13.09 -9.01 28.54
CA LEU A 825 -13.62 -10.26 28.02
C LEU A 825 -14.59 -10.90 29.03
N PRO A 826 -15.69 -11.55 28.57
CA PRO A 826 -16.63 -12.22 29.45
C PRO A 826 -15.94 -13.29 30.33
N SER A 827 -16.35 -13.36 31.60
CA SER A 827 -16.00 -14.49 32.46
C SER A 827 -16.81 -15.72 32.05
N SER A 828 -16.16 -16.89 31.98
CA SER A 828 -16.71 -18.12 31.36
C SER A 828 -17.97 -18.68 32.04
N SER A 829 -18.38 -18.16 33.19
CA SER A 829 -19.49 -18.67 34.01
C SER A 829 -20.82 -17.90 33.89
N LEU A 830 -20.89 -16.79 33.12
CA LEU A 830 -22.06 -15.89 33.08
C LEU A 830 -22.55 -15.51 31.67
N ALA A 831 -21.97 -16.07 30.60
CA ALA A 831 -22.32 -15.70 29.24
C ALA A 831 -23.61 -16.42 28.75
N SER A 832 -24.78 -15.92 29.14
CA SER A 832 -26.07 -16.36 28.57
C SER A 832 -26.34 -15.78 27.17
N SER A 833 -25.41 -15.02 26.59
CA SER A 833 -25.46 -14.52 25.22
C SER A 833 -24.11 -14.65 24.54
N GLU A 834 -24.08 -15.18 23.31
CA GLU A 834 -22.86 -15.22 22.51
C GLU A 834 -22.33 -13.79 22.23
N PRO A 835 -21.02 -13.58 22.24
CA PRO A 835 -20.43 -12.27 21.97
C PRO A 835 -20.64 -11.83 20.52
N GLU A 836 -20.96 -10.55 20.30
CA GLU A 836 -21.17 -9.95 18.97
C GLU A 836 -19.89 -9.92 18.10
N ILE A 837 -18.73 -9.91 18.77
CA ILE A 837 -17.39 -10.02 18.18
C ILE A 837 -16.61 -11.02 19.04
N ASP A 838 -16.23 -12.15 18.45
CA ASP A 838 -15.45 -13.19 19.13
C ASP A 838 -13.96 -12.92 18.96
N ILE A 839 -13.24 -12.96 20.08
CA ILE A 839 -11.80 -12.67 20.15
C ILE A 839 -11.10 -13.85 20.80
N VAL A 840 -10.06 -14.35 20.14
CA VAL A 840 -9.22 -15.44 20.65
C VAL A 840 -7.75 -15.06 20.45
N VAL A 841 -6.92 -15.41 21.44
CA VAL A 841 -5.47 -15.34 21.32
C VAL A 841 -4.98 -16.74 21.00
N VAL A 842 -4.18 -16.87 19.93
CA VAL A 842 -3.69 -18.17 19.44
C VAL A 842 -2.19 -18.19 19.30
N ASP A 843 -1.59 -19.38 19.34
CA ASP A 843 -0.20 -19.55 18.96
C ASP A 843 -0.07 -19.29 17.45
N GLY A 844 0.90 -18.44 17.07
CA GLY A 844 1.05 -17.99 15.69
C GLY A 844 1.52 -19.07 14.71
N GLN A 845 2.07 -20.19 15.21
CA GLN A 845 2.54 -21.32 14.41
C GLN A 845 1.49 -22.43 14.32
N THR A 846 0.88 -22.81 15.46
CA THR A 846 -0.09 -23.93 15.49
C THR A 846 -1.52 -23.48 15.20
N GLY A 847 -1.84 -22.21 15.45
CA GLY A 847 -3.22 -21.69 15.39
C GLY A 847 -4.11 -22.17 16.54
N GLU A 848 -3.54 -22.81 17.55
CA GLU A 848 -4.26 -23.27 18.74
C GLU A 848 -4.48 -22.11 19.72
N PRO A 849 -5.66 -22.01 20.36
CA PRO A 849 -5.89 -21.04 21.43
C PRO A 849 -4.87 -21.22 22.56
N VAL A 850 -4.29 -20.12 23.03
CA VAL A 850 -3.37 -20.14 24.17
C VAL A 850 -4.09 -19.89 25.48
N GLU A 851 -3.48 -20.31 26.59
CA GLU A 851 -4.00 -20.05 27.94
C GLU A 851 -3.89 -18.57 28.31
N ASP A 852 -4.72 -18.14 29.28
CA ASP A 852 -4.60 -16.81 29.87
C ASP A 852 -3.18 -16.61 30.44
N GLY A 853 -2.54 -15.48 30.13
CA GLY A 853 -1.17 -15.14 30.53
C GLY A 853 -0.12 -15.44 29.45
N VAL A 854 -0.47 -16.19 28.40
CA VAL A 854 0.43 -16.50 27.28
C VAL A 854 0.23 -15.51 26.13
N GLU A 855 1.33 -15.00 25.58
CA GLU A 855 1.32 -14.10 24.42
C GLU A 855 1.08 -14.88 23.12
N GLY A 856 0.16 -14.40 22.29
CA GLY A 856 -0.14 -15.01 20.99
C GLY A 856 -0.65 -13.99 19.97
N GLU A 857 -1.04 -14.45 18.79
CA GLU A 857 -1.70 -13.64 17.77
C GLU A 857 -3.18 -13.46 18.11
N ILE A 858 -3.71 -12.23 17.98
CA ILE A 858 -5.13 -11.96 18.17
C ILE A 858 -5.88 -12.32 16.89
N TRP A 859 -6.89 -13.16 17.00
CA TRP A 859 -7.80 -13.53 15.92
C TRP A 859 -9.22 -13.08 16.25
N VAL A 860 -9.93 -12.57 15.24
CA VAL A 860 -11.28 -11.98 15.40
C VAL A 860 -12.29 -12.63 14.47
N SER A 861 -13.43 -13.05 14.98
CA SER A 861 -14.57 -13.53 14.19
C SER A 861 -15.78 -12.63 14.44
N SER A 862 -16.31 -12.03 13.36
CA SER A 862 -17.47 -11.14 13.43
C SER A 862 -18.15 -10.99 12.06
N PRO A 863 -19.47 -10.73 12.02
CA PRO A 863 -20.13 -10.21 10.83
C PRO A 863 -19.57 -8.85 10.34
N SER A 864 -18.78 -8.15 11.17
CA SER A 864 -18.05 -6.94 10.81
C SER A 864 -16.83 -7.20 9.92
N ASN A 865 -16.39 -8.45 9.78
CA ASN A 865 -15.21 -8.80 8.99
C ASN A 865 -15.40 -8.35 7.54
N ALA A 866 -14.41 -7.64 7.01
CA ALA A 866 -14.39 -7.24 5.62
C ALA A 866 -14.28 -8.48 4.71
N SER A 867 -14.63 -8.32 3.42
CA SER A 867 -14.64 -9.44 2.48
C SER A 867 -13.24 -9.89 2.02
N GLY A 868 -12.22 -9.09 2.28
CA GLY A 868 -10.84 -9.35 1.86
C GLY A 868 -10.13 -8.10 1.37
N TYR A 869 -8.96 -8.30 0.78
CA TYR A 869 -8.20 -7.28 0.06
C TYR A 869 -8.50 -7.34 -1.45
N LEU A 870 -8.79 -6.19 -2.04
CA LEU A 870 -9.09 -6.07 -3.47
C LEU A 870 -7.90 -6.52 -4.32
N GLY A 871 -8.16 -7.43 -5.26
CA GLY A 871 -7.14 -7.94 -6.18
C GLY A 871 -6.06 -8.82 -5.54
N GLN A 872 -6.24 -9.27 -4.29
CA GLN A 872 -5.24 -10.07 -3.57
C GLN A 872 -5.85 -11.34 -2.95
N PRO A 873 -6.32 -12.31 -3.76
CA PRO A 873 -7.07 -13.48 -3.26
C PRO A 873 -6.28 -14.34 -2.27
N SER A 874 -4.96 -14.52 -2.47
CA SER A 874 -4.12 -15.30 -1.54
C SER A 874 -4.01 -14.64 -0.17
N ALA A 875 -3.71 -13.34 -0.13
CA ALA A 875 -3.66 -12.59 1.12
C ALA A 875 -5.04 -12.52 1.80
N SER A 876 -6.12 -12.40 1.02
CA SER A 876 -7.49 -12.46 1.53
C SER A 876 -7.79 -13.80 2.19
N ARG A 877 -7.40 -14.92 1.57
CA ARG A 877 -7.60 -16.25 2.14
C ARG A 877 -6.77 -16.44 3.42
N GLU A 878 -5.51 -16.03 3.40
CA GLU A 878 -4.61 -16.14 4.56
C GLU A 878 -5.13 -15.34 5.77
N VAL A 879 -5.60 -14.11 5.53
CA VAL A 879 -6.01 -13.20 6.60
C VAL A 879 -7.45 -13.46 7.04
N PHE A 880 -8.41 -13.68 6.14
CA PHE A 880 -9.84 -13.67 6.47
C PHE A 880 -10.48 -15.07 6.59
N CYS A 881 -9.76 -16.14 6.27
CA CYS A 881 -10.28 -17.51 6.30
C CYS A 881 -9.50 -18.42 7.26
N ALA A 882 -8.91 -17.87 8.32
CA ALA A 882 -8.26 -18.68 9.34
C ALA A 882 -9.32 -19.48 10.13
N THR A 883 -8.98 -20.69 10.53
CA THR A 883 -9.86 -21.60 11.27
C THR A 883 -9.10 -22.21 12.43
N LEU A 884 -9.75 -22.33 13.59
CA LEU A 884 -9.18 -23.04 14.72
C LEU A 884 -9.15 -24.55 14.45
N PRO A 885 -8.24 -25.31 15.09
CA PRO A 885 -8.20 -26.77 15.00
C PRO A 885 -9.52 -27.45 15.45
N ALA A 886 -9.76 -28.65 14.91
CA ALA A 886 -10.95 -29.44 15.20
C ALA A 886 -11.01 -29.84 16.68
N GLY A 887 -12.20 -29.78 17.29
CA GLY A 887 -12.42 -30.12 18.70
C GLY A 887 -12.52 -28.92 19.64
N THR A 888 -12.40 -27.69 19.10
CA THR A 888 -12.68 -26.45 19.85
C THR A 888 -14.17 -26.11 19.81
N SER A 889 -14.69 -25.40 20.83
CA SER A 889 -16.10 -24.96 20.88
C SER A 889 -16.52 -24.03 19.73
N ARG A 890 -15.55 -23.56 18.93
CA ARG A 890 -15.69 -22.62 17.82
C ARG A 890 -15.36 -23.27 16.46
N THR A 891 -15.42 -24.60 16.38
CA THR A 891 -15.08 -25.36 15.15
C THR A 891 -15.98 -24.91 13.99
N GLY A 892 -15.37 -24.53 12.86
CA GLY A 892 -16.06 -24.08 11.64
C GLY A 892 -16.22 -22.57 11.47
N ALA A 893 -15.96 -21.76 12.50
CA ALA A 893 -15.92 -20.31 12.39
C ALA A 893 -14.67 -19.84 11.62
N ARG A 894 -14.82 -18.73 10.87
CA ARG A 894 -13.71 -18.07 10.17
C ARG A 894 -13.24 -16.85 10.94
N PHE A 895 -11.93 -16.77 11.12
CA PHE A 895 -11.27 -15.70 11.84
C PHE A 895 -10.44 -14.83 10.90
N VAL A 896 -10.40 -13.54 11.23
CA VAL A 896 -9.44 -12.58 10.73
C VAL A 896 -8.18 -12.65 11.58
N ARG A 897 -7.05 -12.96 10.95
CA ARG A 897 -5.71 -12.86 11.53
C ARG A 897 -5.30 -11.40 11.58
N THR A 898 -5.25 -10.81 12.77
CA THR A 898 -4.98 -9.37 12.91
C THR A 898 -3.51 -9.03 12.63
N GLY A 899 -2.59 -9.98 12.81
CA GLY A 899 -1.15 -9.73 12.81
C GLY A 899 -0.65 -9.00 14.06
N ASP A 900 -1.52 -8.72 15.03
CA ASP A 900 -1.21 -8.06 16.29
C ASP A 900 -1.06 -9.12 17.41
N CYS A 901 -0.09 -8.89 18.29
CA CYS A 901 0.21 -9.74 19.42
C CYS A 901 -0.60 -9.29 20.64
N GLY A 902 -1.22 -10.23 21.34
CA GLY A 902 -1.97 -9.93 22.55
C GLY A 902 -1.78 -10.99 23.62
N VAL A 903 -2.22 -10.63 24.82
CA VAL A 903 -2.27 -11.51 25.98
C VAL A 903 -3.55 -11.25 26.75
N VAL A 904 -4.19 -12.32 27.23
CA VAL A 904 -5.33 -12.21 28.14
C VAL A 904 -4.83 -12.37 29.57
N VAL A 905 -5.06 -11.38 30.42
CA VAL A 905 -4.64 -11.40 31.83
C VAL A 905 -5.87 -11.27 32.73
N ARG A 906 -5.88 -12.03 33.82
CA ARG A 906 -6.95 -11.98 34.83
C ARG A 906 -6.70 -10.83 35.79
N GLY A 907 -7.72 -9.98 35.96
CA GLY A 907 -7.75 -8.90 36.95
C GLY A 907 -8.91 -9.13 37.91
N GLY A 908 -8.67 -9.87 39.00
CA GLY A 908 -9.74 -10.32 39.89
C GLY A 908 -10.66 -11.33 39.22
N THR A 909 -11.97 -11.05 39.17
CA THR A 909 -12.98 -11.89 38.50
C THR A 909 -13.08 -11.65 36.99
N GLU A 910 -12.44 -10.60 36.48
CA GLU A 910 -12.51 -10.16 35.09
C GLU A 910 -11.31 -10.64 34.28
N ARG A 911 -11.50 -10.78 32.96
CA ARG A 911 -10.44 -11.09 31.99
C ARG A 911 -10.23 -9.88 31.09
N TYR A 912 -8.98 -9.50 30.88
CA TYR A 912 -8.63 -8.34 30.08
C TYR A 912 -7.67 -8.71 28.95
N LEU A 913 -7.97 -8.25 27.74
CA LEU A 913 -7.04 -8.35 26.61
C LEU A 913 -6.13 -7.12 26.59
N TYR A 914 -4.83 -7.36 26.50
CA TYR A 914 -3.83 -6.33 26.23
C TYR A 914 -3.24 -6.58 24.86
N VAL A 915 -3.14 -5.54 24.05
CA VAL A 915 -2.46 -5.63 22.76
C VAL A 915 -1.05 -5.08 22.92
N LEU A 916 -0.09 -5.96 22.70
CA LEU A 916 1.33 -5.74 22.97
C LEU A 916 2.09 -5.15 21.78
N GLY A 917 1.45 -5.08 20.61
CA GLY A 917 2.01 -4.54 19.39
C GLY A 917 2.08 -5.56 18.26
N ARG A 918 2.65 -5.16 17.12
CA ARG A 918 2.61 -5.98 15.90
C ARG A 918 3.59 -7.13 15.93
N ASN A 919 3.17 -8.31 15.46
CA ASN A 919 4.06 -9.45 15.29
C ASN A 919 5.21 -9.16 14.32
N SER A 920 4.97 -8.39 13.25
CA SER A 920 6.01 -8.05 12.28
C SER A 920 7.04 -7.02 12.78
N ASP A 921 6.74 -6.32 13.88
CA ASP A 921 7.63 -5.33 14.50
C ASP A 921 8.30 -5.87 15.78
N ALA A 922 8.04 -7.13 16.14
CA ALA A 922 8.66 -7.78 17.28
C ALA A 922 10.16 -8.02 17.02
N ILE A 923 10.97 -7.75 18.04
CA ILE A 923 12.42 -7.95 18.04
C ILE A 923 12.69 -9.15 18.93
N PHE A 924 13.44 -10.13 18.41
CA PHE A 924 13.84 -11.31 19.15
C PHE A 924 15.27 -11.12 19.65
N ILE A 925 15.45 -11.21 20.96
CA ILE A 925 16.72 -11.00 21.65
C ILE A 925 17.16 -12.34 22.22
N ALA A 926 18.42 -12.70 22.01
CA ALA A 926 19.00 -13.89 22.62
C ALA A 926 19.18 -13.67 24.13
N THR A 927 18.72 -14.63 24.91
CA THR A 927 18.84 -14.69 26.37
C THR A 927 19.40 -16.06 26.77
N ASP A 928 19.93 -16.19 27.98
CA ASP A 928 20.47 -17.47 28.47
C ASP A 928 19.44 -18.61 28.42
N ASP A 929 18.15 -18.27 28.64
CA ASP A 929 17.01 -19.21 28.58
C ASP A 929 16.37 -19.35 27.17
N GLY A 930 17.00 -18.83 26.11
CA GLY A 930 16.52 -18.94 24.73
C GLY A 930 16.34 -17.60 24.00
N GLN A 931 15.14 -17.32 23.50
CA GLN A 931 14.84 -16.04 22.83
C GLN A 931 13.69 -15.31 23.53
N ARG A 932 13.94 -14.06 23.91
CA ARG A 932 12.92 -13.16 24.45
C ARG A 932 12.37 -12.27 23.34
N ARG A 933 11.04 -12.20 23.25
CA ARG A 933 10.32 -11.30 22.36
C ARG A 933 10.17 -9.93 23.03
N VAL A 934 10.55 -8.87 22.34
CA VAL A 934 10.37 -7.48 22.78
C VAL A 934 9.73 -6.67 21.66
N HIS A 935 8.68 -5.93 21.97
CA HIS A 935 8.02 -5.07 20.99
C HIS A 935 8.73 -3.72 20.88
N ALA A 936 8.98 -3.27 19.64
CA ALA A 936 9.80 -2.09 19.35
C ALA A 936 9.37 -0.80 20.09
N HIS A 937 8.07 -0.62 20.32
CA HIS A 937 7.56 0.59 20.97
C HIS A 937 8.01 0.74 22.44
N TYR A 938 8.34 -0.35 23.13
CA TYR A 938 8.91 -0.28 24.48
C TYR A 938 10.30 0.37 24.45
N ILE A 939 11.14 -0.07 23.52
CA ILE A 939 12.48 0.50 23.28
C ILE A 939 12.37 1.96 22.86
N GLU A 940 11.43 2.30 21.96
CA GLU A 940 11.21 3.67 21.50
C GLU A 940 10.76 4.60 22.62
N THR A 941 9.94 4.09 23.55
CA THR A 941 9.44 4.86 24.69
C THR A 941 10.55 5.11 25.71
N ALA A 942 11.32 4.08 26.07
CA ALA A 942 12.50 4.22 26.94
C ALA A 942 13.54 5.17 26.33
N ALA A 943 13.80 5.05 25.02
CA ALA A 943 14.67 5.95 24.28
C ALA A 943 14.18 7.41 24.35
N PHE A 944 12.88 7.66 24.14
CA PHE A 944 12.31 9.00 24.26
C PHE A 944 12.43 9.54 25.69
N GLY A 945 12.12 8.72 26.70
CA GLY A 945 12.18 9.06 28.12
C GLY A 945 13.56 9.50 28.59
N SER A 946 14.63 9.03 27.94
CA SER A 946 16.00 9.42 28.27
C SER A 946 16.32 10.90 28.04
N SER A 947 15.66 11.56 27.07
CA SER A 947 15.95 12.94 26.66
C SER A 947 14.76 13.62 25.95
N PRO A 948 13.61 13.78 26.62
CA PRO A 948 12.36 14.28 26.00
C PRO A 948 12.42 15.76 25.53
N ASP A 949 13.39 16.51 26.04
CA ASP A 949 13.67 17.89 25.66
C ASP A 949 14.52 18.01 24.38
N SER A 950 15.27 16.96 24.05
CA SER A 950 16.18 16.92 22.89
C SER A 950 15.61 16.07 21.76
N LEU A 951 14.84 15.03 22.08
CA LEU A 951 14.24 14.11 21.13
C LEU A 951 12.81 14.51 20.76
N ARG A 952 12.43 14.26 19.51
CA ARG A 952 11.06 14.51 19.04
C ARG A 952 10.17 13.30 19.33
N GLY A 953 9.21 13.50 20.23
CA GLY A 953 8.23 12.46 20.61
C GLY A 953 7.48 11.89 19.40
N GLY A 954 7.30 10.57 19.39
CA GLY A 954 6.68 9.84 18.28
C GLY A 954 7.51 9.81 16.99
N CYS A 955 8.78 10.25 17.00
CA CYS A 955 9.72 10.18 15.88
C CYS A 955 10.96 9.35 16.22
N ILE A 956 10.78 8.24 16.94
CA ILE A 956 11.84 7.29 17.29
C ILE A 956 11.45 5.93 16.77
N ALA A 957 12.29 5.28 15.97
CA ALA A 957 12.06 3.96 15.43
C ALA A 957 13.11 2.98 15.95
N ALA A 958 12.68 1.89 16.58
CA ALA A 958 13.54 0.79 17.00
C ALA A 958 13.30 -0.44 16.11
N PHE A 959 14.38 -1.12 15.72
CA PHE A 959 14.31 -2.34 14.93
C PHE A 959 15.61 -3.14 15.04
N ALA A 960 15.54 -4.45 14.79
CA ALA A 960 16.74 -5.26 14.60
C ALA A 960 17.49 -4.84 13.31
N ALA A 961 18.82 -4.76 13.39
CA ALA A 961 19.68 -4.34 12.27
C ALA A 961 19.43 -5.20 11.01
N THR A 962 19.27 -6.51 11.20
CA THR A 962 18.78 -7.44 10.18
C THR A 962 17.75 -8.37 10.81
N SER A 963 16.94 -9.06 9.98
CA SER A 963 15.95 -10.02 10.48
C SER A 963 16.54 -11.22 11.22
N ALA A 964 17.85 -11.45 11.14
CA ALA A 964 18.55 -12.55 11.81
C ALA A 964 19.49 -12.07 12.92
N SER A 965 19.59 -10.75 13.16
CA SER A 965 20.48 -10.16 14.14
C SER A 965 19.72 -9.83 15.43
N SER A 966 20.35 -10.10 16.58
CA SER A 966 19.92 -9.63 17.90
C SER A 966 20.28 -8.17 18.17
N VAL A 967 21.08 -7.54 17.29
CA VAL A 967 21.55 -6.17 17.46
C VAL A 967 20.41 -5.19 17.19
N VAL A 968 20.03 -4.45 18.24
CA VAL A 968 18.99 -3.43 18.16
C VAL A 968 19.57 -2.10 17.70
N VAL A 969 18.88 -1.48 16.75
CA VAL A 969 19.17 -0.16 16.21
C VAL A 969 18.04 0.79 16.61
N VAL A 970 18.40 1.99 17.08
CA VAL A 970 17.45 3.07 17.37
C VAL A 970 17.75 4.26 16.46
N VAL A 971 16.75 4.73 15.73
CA VAL A 971 16.81 5.98 14.95
C VAL A 971 15.88 7.00 15.59
N ALA A 972 16.39 8.15 15.99
CA ALA A 972 15.62 9.17 16.71
C ALA A 972 15.77 10.56 16.06
N GLU A 973 14.66 11.27 15.85
CA GLU A 973 14.71 12.67 15.38
C GLU A 973 15.02 13.65 16.51
N LEU A 974 15.88 14.62 16.23
CA LEU A 974 16.16 15.75 17.13
C LEU A 974 15.08 16.85 17.02
N GLN A 975 14.87 17.57 18.12
CA GLN A 975 14.09 18.81 18.10
C GLN A 975 14.87 19.96 17.43
N LYS A 976 14.17 20.78 16.62
CA LYS A 976 14.79 21.94 15.96
C LYS A 976 15.17 23.03 16.98
N GLY A 977 16.37 23.61 16.83
CA GLY A 977 16.78 24.84 17.54
C GLY A 977 17.67 24.68 18.77
N ARG A 978 18.23 23.49 19.06
CA ARG A 978 19.08 23.22 20.25
C ARG A 978 20.36 22.45 19.93
N SER A 979 21.04 22.78 18.84
CA SER A 979 22.27 22.09 18.40
C SER A 979 23.53 22.80 18.92
N GLY A 980 24.02 22.41 20.09
CA GLY A 980 25.41 22.57 20.48
C GLY A 980 26.12 21.22 20.39
N ASN A 981 27.31 21.15 19.77
CA ASN A 981 28.04 19.89 19.50
C ASN A 981 28.43 19.09 20.78
N VAL A 982 28.24 19.64 21.98
CA VAL A 982 28.63 19.01 23.26
C VAL A 982 27.56 18.02 23.81
N HIS A 983 26.37 17.90 23.20
CA HIS A 983 25.27 17.10 23.78
C HIS A 983 24.87 15.83 23.00
N LEU A 984 25.30 15.62 21.75
CA LEU A 984 24.76 14.54 20.89
C LEU A 984 25.15 13.12 21.33
N ARG A 985 26.43 12.90 21.71
CA ARG A 985 26.87 11.59 22.23
C ARG A 985 26.20 11.25 23.56
N SER A 986 26.05 12.24 24.45
CA SER A 986 25.34 12.07 25.72
C SER A 986 23.88 11.63 25.51
N ILE A 987 23.19 12.14 24.47
CA ILE A 987 21.85 11.66 24.08
C ILE A 987 21.91 10.18 23.66
N CYS A 988 22.86 9.79 22.80
CA CYS A 988 23.00 8.39 22.37
C CYS A 988 23.31 7.44 23.53
N ASP A 989 24.19 7.84 24.45
CA ASP A 989 24.53 7.05 25.65
C ASP A 989 23.33 6.99 26.61
N GLY A 990 22.57 8.09 26.71
CA GLY A 990 21.31 8.18 27.44
C GLY A 990 20.26 7.20 26.93
N ILE A 991 20.06 7.16 25.62
CA ILE A 991 19.16 6.19 24.96
C ILE A 991 19.59 4.76 25.28
N ARG A 992 20.88 4.43 25.08
CA ARG A 992 21.40 3.07 25.32
C ARG A 992 21.16 2.64 26.76
N ARG A 993 21.45 3.50 27.73
CA ARG A 993 21.28 3.21 29.16
C ARG A 993 19.81 3.03 29.54
N ALA A 994 18.93 3.95 29.13
CA ALA A 994 17.50 3.87 29.45
C ALA A 994 16.86 2.59 28.88
N VAL A 995 17.20 2.24 27.63
CA VAL A 995 16.70 1.00 27.01
C VAL A 995 17.21 -0.26 27.73
N TRP A 996 18.45 -0.23 28.22
CA TRP A 996 18.98 -1.32 29.04
C TRP A 996 18.28 -1.43 30.39
N GLU A 997 18.16 -0.32 31.12
CA GLU A 997 17.57 -0.28 32.47
C GLU A 997 16.07 -0.64 32.46
N GLU A 998 15.31 -0.13 31.48
CA GLU A 998 13.86 -0.34 31.44
C GLU A 998 13.45 -1.64 30.78
N GLU A 999 14.12 -2.04 29.70
CA GLU A 999 13.68 -3.13 28.83
C GLU A 999 14.64 -4.32 28.82
N GLY A 1000 15.85 -4.19 29.40
CA GLY A 1000 16.88 -5.23 29.40
C GLY A 1000 17.43 -5.50 28.00
N VAL A 1001 17.48 -4.49 27.13
CA VAL A 1001 17.85 -4.63 25.73
C VAL A 1001 19.15 -3.89 25.44
N LYS A 1002 20.16 -4.59 24.90
CA LYS A 1002 21.39 -3.96 24.42
C LYS A 1002 21.16 -3.28 23.06
N VAL A 1003 21.42 -1.98 22.99
CA VAL A 1003 21.38 -1.20 21.74
C VAL A 1003 22.79 -1.09 21.17
N GLY A 1004 23.03 -1.69 20.01
CA GLY A 1004 24.34 -1.66 19.34
C GLY A 1004 24.56 -0.46 18.43
N ARG A 1005 23.49 0.26 18.06
CA ARG A 1005 23.58 1.44 17.19
C ARG A 1005 22.48 2.46 17.49
N VAL A 1006 22.88 3.71 17.63
CA VAL A 1006 21.95 4.86 17.76
C VAL A 1006 22.25 5.87 16.67
N VAL A 1007 21.22 6.28 15.93
CA VAL A 1007 21.29 7.27 14.85
C VAL A 1007 20.39 8.44 15.20
N LEU A 1008 20.98 9.63 15.33
CA LEU A 1008 20.25 10.88 15.48
C LEU A 1008 20.01 11.48 14.10
N ALA A 1009 18.75 11.73 13.76
CA ALA A 1009 18.32 12.24 12.46
C ALA A 1009 17.74 13.66 12.55
N GLU A 1010 17.76 14.37 11.43
CA GLU A 1010 17.04 15.62 11.30
C GLU A 1010 15.51 15.41 11.36
N SER A 1011 14.78 16.48 11.70
CA SER A 1011 13.31 16.47 11.69
C SER A 1011 12.76 16.09 10.32
N GLY A 1012 11.97 15.02 10.27
CA GLY A 1012 11.42 14.44 9.03
C GLY A 1012 12.23 13.27 8.47
N GLY A 1013 13.33 12.87 9.11
CA GLY A 1013 14.15 11.74 8.71
C GLY A 1013 13.56 10.36 9.04
N VAL A 1014 12.66 10.26 10.02
CA VAL A 1014 12.01 8.99 10.39
C VAL A 1014 10.70 8.81 9.62
N PRO A 1015 10.57 7.77 8.78
CA PRO A 1015 9.42 7.60 7.90
C PRO A 1015 8.15 7.26 8.69
N LYS A 1016 7.05 7.91 8.31
CA LYS A 1016 5.72 7.73 8.91
C LYS A 1016 4.64 7.48 7.86
N THR A 1017 3.52 6.93 8.29
CA THR A 1017 2.28 6.86 7.50
C THR A 1017 1.61 8.23 7.42
N THR A 1018 0.60 8.37 6.57
CA THR A 1018 -0.24 9.57 6.49
C THR A 1018 -1.03 9.84 7.78
N SER A 1019 -1.26 8.81 8.60
CA SER A 1019 -1.84 8.92 9.95
C SER A 1019 -0.81 9.14 11.06
N GLY A 1020 0.48 9.29 10.71
CA GLY A 1020 1.57 9.58 11.65
C GLY A 1020 2.17 8.35 12.35
N LYS A 1021 1.77 7.12 12.00
CA LYS A 1021 2.35 5.88 12.54
C LYS A 1021 3.76 5.66 12.01
N LEU A 1022 4.68 5.19 12.85
CA LEU A 1022 6.06 4.88 12.44
C LEU A 1022 6.09 3.74 11.43
N ARG A 1023 6.94 3.85 10.40
CA ARG A 1023 7.21 2.80 9.41
C ARG A 1023 8.59 2.19 9.67
N ARG A 1024 8.72 1.39 10.74
CA ARG A 1024 9.99 0.80 11.20
C ARG A 1024 10.75 0.05 10.11
N GLY A 1025 10.05 -0.75 9.32
CA GLY A 1025 10.63 -1.46 8.18
C GLY A 1025 11.24 -0.52 7.13
N MET A 1026 10.55 0.58 6.81
CA MET A 1026 11.06 1.61 5.90
C MET A 1026 12.24 2.37 6.53
N ALA A 1027 12.20 2.65 7.84
CA ALA A 1027 13.31 3.30 8.54
C ALA A 1027 14.58 2.43 8.46
N ARG A 1028 14.44 1.11 8.64
CA ARG A 1028 15.53 0.15 8.46
C ARG A 1028 16.07 0.15 7.03
N GLU A 1029 15.20 0.14 6.03
CA GLU A 1029 15.59 0.16 4.60
C GLU A 1029 16.27 1.48 4.23
N MET A 1030 15.74 2.62 4.68
CA MET A 1030 16.36 3.93 4.48
C MET A 1030 17.71 4.03 5.17
N LEU A 1031 17.86 3.48 6.38
CA LEU A 1031 19.15 3.48 7.07
C LEU A 1031 20.18 2.62 6.32
N ALA A 1032 19.77 1.45 5.82
CA ALA A 1032 20.63 0.57 5.03
C ALA A 1032 21.02 1.17 3.67
N GLY A 1033 20.16 2.00 3.08
CA GLY A 1033 20.42 2.73 1.84
C GLY A 1033 21.04 4.12 2.04
N GLU A 1034 21.43 4.48 3.26
CA GLU A 1034 21.98 5.80 3.62
C GLU A 1034 21.07 7.00 3.25
N LEU A 1035 19.75 6.78 3.25
CA LEU A 1035 18.73 7.77 2.91
C LEU A 1035 18.19 8.56 4.11
N ILE A 1036 18.61 8.22 5.33
CA ILE A 1036 18.24 8.98 6.53
C ILE A 1036 19.14 10.23 6.60
N PRO A 1037 18.57 11.44 6.80
CA PRO A 1037 19.35 12.65 7.02
C PRO A 1037 19.97 12.59 8.44
N LYS A 1038 21.12 11.92 8.55
CA LYS A 1038 21.83 11.67 9.81
C LYS A 1038 22.53 12.94 10.28
N VAL A 1039 22.32 13.31 11.55
CA VAL A 1039 23.05 14.37 12.26
C VAL A 1039 24.23 13.78 13.02
N PHE A 1040 24.03 12.63 13.67
CA PHE A 1040 25.06 11.94 14.45
C PHE A 1040 24.78 10.45 14.52
N GLU A 1041 25.83 9.66 14.72
CA GLU A 1041 25.75 8.20 14.79
C GLU A 1041 26.73 7.68 15.86
N ALA A 1042 26.23 6.78 16.71
CA ALA A 1042 27.04 6.04 17.68
C ALA A 1042 26.88 4.53 17.42
N LEU A 1043 28.02 3.85 17.29
CA LEU A 1043 28.13 2.40 17.25
C LEU A 1043 28.68 1.94 18.60
N TYR A 1044 28.18 0.80 19.07
CA TYR A 1044 28.58 0.18 20.32
C TYR A 1044 28.87 -1.29 20.02
N ASP A 1045 30.15 -1.68 20.10
CA ASP A 1045 30.56 -3.06 19.88
C ASP A 1045 30.24 -3.90 21.13
N ASP A 1046 30.02 -5.21 20.96
CA ASP A 1046 29.75 -6.13 22.07
C ASP A 1046 30.95 -6.25 23.06
N GLU A 1047 32.14 -5.79 22.66
CA GLU A 1047 33.39 -5.81 23.44
C GLU A 1047 33.61 -4.57 24.34
N ASP A 1048 32.75 -3.54 24.24
CA ASP A 1048 33.00 -2.20 24.80
C ASP A 1048 32.75 -2.05 26.32
N ASP A 1049 32.72 -3.16 27.08
CA ASP A 1049 32.75 -3.14 28.56
C ASP A 1049 34.17 -2.92 29.12
N LYS A 1050 35.18 -2.75 28.26
CA LYS A 1050 36.51 -2.26 28.65
C LYS A 1050 36.96 -1.16 27.69
N GLY A 1051 36.75 0.08 28.12
CA GLY A 1051 36.81 1.28 27.29
C GLY A 1051 38.02 1.39 26.35
N ALA A 1052 37.72 1.46 25.05
CA ALA A 1052 38.26 2.39 24.07
C ALA A 1052 37.81 1.96 22.67
N ALA A 1053 36.72 2.54 22.15
CA ALA A 1053 36.30 2.33 20.76
C ALA A 1053 36.54 3.56 19.87
N THR A 1054 36.94 3.26 18.64
CA THR A 1054 37.55 4.11 17.62
C THR A 1054 36.56 5.05 16.91
N CYS A 1055 36.96 6.31 16.75
CA CYS A 1055 36.27 7.27 15.88
C CYS A 1055 36.77 7.15 14.43
N ALA A 1056 35.88 6.85 13.48
CA ALA A 1056 36.12 7.10 12.07
C ALA A 1056 35.56 8.49 11.71
N LEU A 1057 36.43 9.50 11.66
CA LEU A 1057 36.13 10.80 11.07
C LEU A 1057 36.65 10.82 9.63
N GLY A 1058 35.81 11.23 8.69
CA GLY A 1058 36.18 11.44 7.29
C GLY A 1058 37.28 12.49 7.19
N ALA A 1059 38.29 12.17 6.37
CA ALA A 1059 39.33 13.10 5.97
C ALA A 1059 38.72 14.27 5.20
N ASP A 1060 39.12 15.50 5.58
CA ASP A 1060 39.41 16.66 4.72
C ASP A 1060 39.37 17.96 5.56
N ASN A 1061 40.53 18.40 6.05
CA ASN A 1061 41.05 19.77 5.89
C ASN A 1061 42.28 20.05 6.75
N GLU A 1062 43.23 20.75 6.13
CA GLU A 1062 44.51 21.18 6.66
C GLU A 1062 44.40 22.22 7.79
N THR A 1063 45.31 22.05 8.77
CA THR A 1063 45.94 23.03 9.67
C THR A 1063 45.27 24.39 9.92
N GLN A 1064 44.95 24.64 11.20
CA GLN A 1064 45.44 25.85 11.89
C GLN A 1064 45.48 25.62 13.42
N VAL A 1065 46.68 25.65 14.00
CA VAL A 1065 46.92 25.64 15.45
C VAL A 1065 46.99 27.08 15.92
N CYS A 1066 46.11 27.46 16.86
CA CYS A 1066 46.27 28.62 17.73
C CYS A 1066 46.18 28.14 19.18
N GLY A 1067 47.21 28.46 19.97
CA GLY A 1067 47.42 27.98 21.33
C GLY A 1067 46.83 28.84 22.45
N GLY A 1068 47.17 28.45 23.68
CA GLY A 1068 46.95 29.16 24.96
C GLY A 1068 46.22 28.28 25.98
N THR A 1069 46.91 27.56 26.89
CA THR A 1069 47.20 27.92 28.32
C THR A 1069 45.92 28.16 29.16
N SER A 1070 45.67 27.65 30.37
CA SER A 1070 46.47 27.14 31.51
C SER A 1070 45.46 26.58 32.57
N TRP A 1071 45.61 25.37 33.12
CA TRP A 1071 46.10 24.97 34.47
C TRP A 1071 45.19 25.09 35.73
N VAL A 1072 44.99 23.91 36.35
CA VAL A 1072 44.96 23.47 37.79
C VAL A 1072 43.86 23.94 38.77
N VAL A 1073 43.27 22.96 39.49
CA VAL A 1073 43.22 22.67 40.96
C VAL A 1073 42.06 21.65 41.13
N GLY A 1074 42.13 20.45 41.71
CA GLY A 1074 43.04 19.83 42.68
C GLY A 1074 42.31 19.70 44.04
N GLU A 1075 41.85 18.51 44.43
CA GLU A 1075 41.96 18.02 45.83
C GLU A 1075 41.48 16.56 46.02
N GLU A 1076 42.23 15.88 46.89
CA GLU A 1076 42.28 14.45 47.19
C GLU A 1076 41.37 14.03 48.36
N ALA A 1077 41.18 12.70 48.51
CA ALA A 1077 41.38 11.89 49.75
C ALA A 1077 40.45 10.65 49.70
N GLY A 1078 40.85 9.41 50.00
CA GLY A 1078 42.09 8.82 50.49
C GLY A 1078 41.89 7.31 50.78
N GLY A 1079 43.00 6.60 51.02
CA GLY A 1079 43.09 5.28 51.68
C GLY A 1079 43.18 4.05 50.74
N GLU A 1080 44.35 3.46 50.46
CA GLU A 1080 45.09 2.41 51.24
C GLU A 1080 44.37 1.04 51.26
N VAL A 1081 44.92 -0.16 51.03
CA VAL A 1081 46.24 -0.80 50.72
C VAL A 1081 45.83 -2.17 50.09
N ALA A 1082 46.49 -2.80 49.11
CA ALA A 1082 47.65 -3.70 49.24
C ALA A 1082 47.57 -4.76 48.12
N GLY A 1083 48.71 -5.18 47.56
CA GLY A 1083 48.79 -6.45 46.82
C GLY A 1083 49.54 -6.40 45.49
N VAL A 1084 50.87 -6.32 45.57
CA VAL A 1084 51.82 -6.56 44.47
C VAL A 1084 51.85 -8.05 44.10
N VAL A 1085 51.75 -8.39 42.82
CA VAL A 1085 52.62 -9.39 42.16
C VAL A 1085 52.84 -8.98 40.70
N ALA A 1086 54.10 -8.70 40.37
CA ALA A 1086 54.59 -8.45 39.02
C ALA A 1086 54.90 -9.78 38.29
N MET A 1087 54.72 -9.80 36.97
CA MET A 1087 55.60 -10.55 36.08
C MET A 1087 55.79 -9.76 34.79
N ALA A 1088 57.03 -9.37 34.54
CA ALA A 1088 57.50 -8.65 33.37
C ALA A 1088 58.13 -9.63 32.36
N SER A 1089 57.92 -9.37 31.08
CA SER A 1089 58.85 -9.66 29.99
C SER A 1089 58.47 -8.72 28.84
N GLY A 1090 59.34 -7.99 28.14
CA GLY A 1090 60.79 -7.89 28.18
C GLY A 1090 61.26 -7.44 26.80
N SER A 1091 62.03 -6.34 26.76
CA SER A 1091 62.94 -5.91 25.68
C SER A 1091 62.26 -5.32 24.42
N THR A 1092 62.69 -4.22 23.78
CA THR A 1092 63.98 -3.51 23.68
C THR A 1092 63.67 -2.07 23.20
N SER A 1093 63.98 -1.01 23.96
CA SER A 1093 65.20 -0.18 23.92
C SER A 1093 65.66 0.33 22.54
N HIS A 1094 65.58 1.65 22.33
CA HIS A 1094 66.71 2.60 22.23
C HIS A 1094 66.15 4.05 22.15
N ARG A 1095 66.34 4.93 23.17
CA ARG A 1095 67.47 5.89 23.40
C ARG A 1095 67.44 7.06 22.40
N LEU A 1096 67.64 8.35 22.69
CA LEU A 1096 68.19 9.19 23.79
C LEU A 1096 67.65 10.64 23.49
N ARG A 1097 67.07 11.42 24.42
CA ARG A 1097 67.65 12.32 25.46
C ARG A 1097 67.91 13.78 25.00
N LEU A 1098 67.40 14.70 25.84
CA LEU A 1098 67.93 16.02 26.25
C LEU A 1098 67.85 17.14 25.19
N GLN A 1099 67.54 18.41 25.50
CA GLN A 1099 67.76 19.17 26.72
C GLN A 1099 66.99 20.51 26.68
N SER A 1100 66.60 21.03 27.86
CA SER A 1100 66.53 22.46 28.31
C SER A 1100 65.86 23.50 27.40
N SER A 1101 64.98 24.41 27.81
CA SER A 1101 64.72 25.12 29.09
C SER A 1101 63.50 26.00 28.77
N LEU A 1102 62.36 25.90 29.45
CA LEU A 1102 61.92 26.69 30.60
C LEU A 1102 60.47 26.28 30.88
#